data_AF-A0AAV9J336-F1
#
_entry.id   AF-A0AAV9J336-F1
#
_cell.length_a   1.000
_cell.length_b   1.000
_cell.length_c   1.000
_cell.angle_alpha   90.00
_cell.angle_beta   90.00
_cell.angle_gamma   90.00
#
_symmetry.space_group_name_H-M   'P 1'
#
loop_
_entity.id
_entity.type
_entity.pdbx_description
1 polymer ?
#
loop_
_entity_poly.entity_id
_entity_poly.type
_entity_poly.pdbx_seq_one_letter_code
_entity_poly.pdbx_strand_id
1 'polypeptide(L)'
;MQTKRFVKRARGGMGHGRATAVTHVSRDHYLRDDLPIPPAPTLARQLLVPDSNVLLHALSVLEHAALKEVVYLQTVMEEVRKRDAQVYERVQQLLASPDAGARHLYRFSNEHCRGAYVERRRGESPNDYYDRLIRSAVRWMQREIDGDMGAASSVVLLTEDRENARRARDQDGLVAISLVELADRVDGDDADLRERIRRAGESIRQSTVSATGAVDGAASVSVPEHWSAAEVERGIESGWVLLGTYRAHAYAPRERGVVQVRDLSSVGAEARALLGEGRQTVEVHVVGRVGQNRSIDGDAVAVELERRVDQWTQAPSRLPRAENEGEEANDTQVAVDTDSAPPPSPAVDRVPTGRVVAVMRRNWRSQYCGSLLPPKDGAADAAASGASTRAIFMPVDRRVPRVLLSTRQRTALQGQRIAVALDRWERHLPLPEGHFVRALGPIGDPDTETQVLLIENGVVTRPFSDAALACLPPSTWRVRDATGAAEGHRLMAGREDLRGEYVLSVDPPGCTDIDDALHCRLLPPETNEGNHDASRPRRVEVGVHIADVTAFVRHGSALDMEARERGSTVYLVGQRLEMLPSLLTNRLCSLQPGEDRLAFSVLLEMDVETAEVRSTRFVRSVIHSRQALTYEAAQRILDGEDTPAEAPLGASLRRLNALAQRLRRRRIEAGALTLASPEIRFEVDARGERALQGDSALQHADADSHHLIEEFMLLANGAVAERLLTAFPQSACLRRHPSPPPEQFEPLLQVARAAGIALQVESSKALAASLDAVAASPAGRADPLLDTLLRVLATRCMTQAVYFSAGLCAPAEYHHYGLAAPVYTHFTSPIRRYADVIVHRQLAACLGYDAAVPELVHHRTMQRLCEHVNERYRSAQNAGRDSSALHALLHLQKQMPDVEACVEAEARVLRVLANGAVVLLPQYGLEGVLHVDEERERWQWDPERGTLTGTRSNTVYRALAPCRVRLRVVRGAAAIDRLRLEPV
;
A
#
# COMPACT_ATOMS: atom_id res chain seq x y z
N MET A 1 -14.41 -4.44 46.05
CA MET A 1 -12.99 -4.42 45.65
C MET A 1 -12.45 -5.82 45.84
N GLN A 2 -11.85 -6.41 44.81
CA GLN A 2 -11.25 -7.75 44.85
C GLN A 2 -9.77 -7.67 44.42
N THR A 3 -8.99 -8.73 44.63
CA THR A 3 -7.57 -8.77 44.26
C THR A 3 -7.32 -9.91 43.27
N LYS A 4 -6.93 -9.59 42.03
CA LYS A 4 -6.58 -10.57 41.00
C LYS A 4 -5.09 -10.90 41.09
N ARG A 5 -4.76 -12.15 41.40
CA ARG A 5 -3.37 -12.65 41.52
C ARG A 5 -3.02 -13.55 40.34
N PHE A 6 -1.88 -13.32 39.70
CA PHE A 6 -1.37 -14.20 38.65
C PHE A 6 0.16 -14.22 38.64
N VAL A 7 0.72 -15.28 38.06
CA VAL A 7 2.16 -15.50 37.96
C VAL A 7 2.60 -15.14 36.54
N LYS A 8 3.59 -14.25 36.42
CA LYS A 8 4.18 -13.86 35.14
C LYS A 8 5.62 -14.37 35.08
N ARG A 9 5.99 -15.08 34.02
CA ARG A 9 7.40 -15.34 33.70
C ARG A 9 7.97 -14.09 33.02
N ALA A 10 9.01 -13.50 33.59
CA ALA A 10 9.71 -12.36 32.97
C ALA A 10 10.82 -12.87 32.05
N ARG A 11 10.89 -12.36 30.80
CA ARG A 11 12.09 -12.48 29.97
C ARG A 11 13.14 -11.53 30.54
N GLY A 12 14.18 -12.05 31.20
CA GLY A 12 15.30 -11.24 31.67
C GLY A 12 15.99 -10.54 30.49
N GLY A 13 16.39 -9.28 30.65
CA GLY A 13 17.10 -8.50 29.62
C GLY A 13 18.38 -9.18 29.12
N MET A 14 18.86 -8.78 27.94
CA MET A 14 20.09 -9.32 27.32
C MET A 14 21.29 -9.12 28.25
N GLY A 15 21.72 -10.21 28.89
CA GLY A 15 22.92 -10.31 29.70
C GLY A 15 23.14 -11.78 30.03
N HIS A 16 24.34 -12.30 29.78
CA HIS A 16 24.68 -13.72 29.86
C HIS A 16 24.32 -14.36 31.22
N GLY A 17 23.45 -15.38 31.18
CA GLY A 17 23.03 -16.19 32.33
C GLY A 17 21.56 -16.00 32.73
N ARG A 18 20.61 -16.62 32.02
CA ARG A 18 19.17 -16.51 32.33
C ARG A 18 18.69 -17.61 33.29
N ALA A 19 18.47 -17.24 34.55
CA ALA A 19 17.42 -17.86 35.36
C ALA A 19 16.07 -17.26 34.95
N THR A 20 15.04 -18.10 34.73
CA THR A 20 13.67 -17.64 34.48
C THR A 20 13.10 -17.02 35.76
N ALA A 21 13.08 -15.69 35.86
CA ALA A 21 12.49 -15.01 36.99
C ALA A 21 10.95 -15.15 36.93
N VAL A 22 10.38 -15.77 37.96
CA VAL A 22 8.94 -15.91 38.16
C VAL A 22 8.49 -14.77 39.06
N THR A 23 7.62 -13.88 38.55
CA THR A 23 7.12 -12.73 39.31
C THR A 23 5.65 -12.94 39.67
N HIS A 24 5.32 -12.82 40.95
CA HIS A 24 3.94 -12.78 41.42
C HIS A 24 3.38 -11.37 41.25
N VAL A 25 2.28 -11.23 40.51
CA VAL A 25 1.61 -9.95 40.28
C VAL A 25 0.26 -9.97 40.99
N SER A 26 0.03 -8.96 41.82
CA SER A 26 -1.24 -8.70 42.49
C SER A 26 -1.78 -7.36 41.99
N ARG A 27 -3.03 -7.33 41.51
CA ARG A 27 -3.71 -6.11 41.07
C ARG A 27 -5.07 -5.98 41.72
N ASP A 28 -5.43 -4.76 42.09
CA ASP A 28 -6.78 -4.45 42.54
C ASP A 28 -7.75 -4.53 41.37
N HIS A 29 -8.89 -5.16 41.61
CA HIS A 29 -9.96 -5.39 40.65
C HIS A 29 -11.26 -4.79 41.19
N TYR A 30 -11.71 -3.72 40.56
CA TYR A 30 -12.90 -2.98 40.97
C TYR A 30 -14.12 -3.55 40.25
N LEU A 31 -15.17 -3.84 41.03
CA LEU A 31 -16.48 -4.25 40.55
C LEU A 31 -17.43 -3.07 40.70
N ARG A 32 -18.22 -2.83 39.67
CA ARG A 32 -19.11 -1.70 39.45
C ARG A 32 -20.52 -2.19 39.22
N ASP A 33 -21.47 -1.38 39.66
CA ASP A 33 -22.91 -1.61 39.52
C ASP A 33 -23.54 -0.64 38.49
N ASP A 34 -22.76 0.35 38.01
CA ASP A 34 -23.18 1.45 37.12
C ASP A 34 -22.74 1.25 35.66
N LEU A 35 -22.57 0.00 35.22
CA LEU A 35 -22.18 -0.28 33.83
C LEU A 35 -23.42 -0.29 32.92
N PRO A 36 -23.35 0.36 31.73
CA PRO A 36 -24.48 0.40 30.81
C PRO A 36 -24.80 -1.01 30.31
N ILE A 37 -26.08 -1.37 30.38
CA ILE A 37 -26.64 -2.61 29.85
C ILE A 37 -26.80 -2.43 28.34
N PRO A 38 -26.43 -3.42 27.50
CA PRO A 38 -26.81 -3.40 26.09
C PRO A 38 -28.33 -3.23 25.96
N PRO A 39 -28.83 -2.34 25.08
CA PRO A 39 -30.27 -2.11 24.95
C PRO A 39 -30.99 -3.41 24.58
N ALA A 40 -32.23 -3.55 25.07
CA ALA A 40 -33.06 -4.71 24.74
C ALA A 40 -33.23 -4.83 23.22
N PRO A 41 -33.16 -6.05 22.66
CA PRO A 41 -33.34 -6.22 21.22
C PRO A 41 -34.76 -5.78 20.83
N THR A 42 -34.91 -5.28 19.60
CA THR A 42 -36.25 -5.03 19.04
C THR A 42 -37.08 -6.32 19.04
N LEU A 43 -38.40 -6.22 19.24
CA LEU A 43 -39.37 -7.30 19.56
C LEU A 43 -39.39 -8.53 18.61
N ALA A 44 -38.50 -8.61 17.62
CA ALA A 44 -38.36 -9.71 16.66
C ALA A 44 -36.90 -10.22 16.47
N ARG A 45 -35.90 -9.76 17.25
CA ARG A 45 -34.47 -10.11 17.02
C ARG A 45 -33.79 -10.69 18.27
N GLN A 46 -32.83 -11.60 18.05
CA GLN A 46 -32.02 -12.25 19.12
C GLN A 46 -30.71 -11.49 19.33
N LEU A 47 -30.29 -11.33 20.59
CA LEU A 47 -29.00 -10.71 20.94
C LEU A 47 -27.88 -11.76 20.89
N LEU A 48 -26.90 -11.59 20.00
CA LEU A 48 -25.84 -12.57 19.76
C LEU A 48 -24.59 -12.27 20.61
N VAL A 49 -24.10 -13.26 21.34
CA VAL A 49 -22.88 -13.16 22.15
C VAL A 49 -21.87 -14.21 21.68
N PRO A 50 -20.87 -13.85 20.84
CA PRO A 50 -19.85 -14.79 20.39
C PRO A 50 -18.83 -15.12 21.49
N ASP A 51 -18.38 -16.37 21.52
CA ASP A 51 -17.22 -16.79 22.31
C ASP A 51 -15.89 -16.41 21.63
N SER A 52 -14.77 -16.75 22.28
CA SER A 52 -13.43 -16.46 21.79
C SER A 52 -13.07 -17.19 20.50
N ASN A 53 -13.53 -18.42 20.28
CA ASN A 53 -13.18 -19.21 19.09
C ASN A 53 -13.97 -18.74 17.86
N VAL A 54 -15.26 -18.44 18.04
CA VAL A 54 -16.10 -17.83 17.02
C VAL A 54 -15.52 -16.48 16.62
N LEU A 55 -15.07 -15.65 17.57
CA LEU A 55 -14.49 -14.36 17.24
C LEU A 55 -13.15 -14.47 16.49
N LEU A 56 -12.29 -15.44 16.84
CA LEU A 56 -11.00 -15.65 16.18
C LEU A 56 -11.13 -16.15 14.75
N HIS A 57 -12.08 -17.05 14.51
CA HIS A 57 -12.13 -17.83 13.27
C HIS A 57 -13.29 -17.47 12.35
N ALA A 58 -14.33 -16.80 12.87
CA ALA A 58 -15.52 -16.41 12.12
C ALA A 58 -15.77 -14.89 12.17
N LEU A 59 -14.73 -14.06 12.33
CA LEU A 59 -14.90 -12.61 12.32
C LEU A 59 -15.52 -12.11 11.01
N SER A 60 -15.15 -12.69 9.86
CA SER A 60 -15.73 -12.30 8.55
C SER A 60 -17.25 -12.51 8.48
N VAL A 61 -17.75 -13.52 9.20
CA VAL A 61 -19.19 -13.77 9.36
C VAL A 61 -19.79 -12.66 10.22
N LEU A 62 -19.19 -12.37 11.37
CA LEU A 62 -19.66 -11.32 12.30
C LEU A 62 -19.54 -9.91 11.70
N GLU A 63 -18.71 -9.69 10.69
CA GLU A 63 -18.60 -8.44 9.95
C GLU A 63 -19.73 -8.24 8.92
N HIS A 64 -20.54 -9.26 8.62
CA HIS A 64 -21.59 -9.17 7.62
C HIS A 64 -22.72 -8.22 8.05
N ALA A 65 -23.13 -7.29 7.17
CA ALA A 65 -24.08 -6.23 7.48
C ALA A 65 -25.48 -6.74 7.91
N ALA A 66 -25.86 -7.95 7.48
CA ALA A 66 -27.11 -8.59 7.88
C ALA A 66 -27.12 -9.09 9.33
N LEU A 67 -25.96 -9.35 9.94
CA LEU A 67 -25.87 -9.67 11.36
C LEU A 67 -25.83 -8.37 12.18
N LYS A 68 -26.92 -8.15 12.93
CA LYS A 68 -27.15 -7.03 13.83
C LYS A 68 -27.29 -7.53 15.27
N GLU A 69 -27.21 -6.64 16.26
CA GLU A 69 -27.41 -6.95 17.68
C GLU A 69 -26.36 -7.92 18.24
N VAL A 70 -25.08 -7.54 18.18
CA VAL A 70 -23.95 -8.38 18.63
C VAL A 70 -23.25 -7.75 19.83
N VAL A 71 -23.04 -8.51 20.91
CA VAL A 71 -22.35 -8.06 22.11
C VAL A 71 -20.99 -8.74 22.26
N TYR A 72 -19.92 -7.94 22.21
CA TYR A 72 -18.56 -8.39 22.44
C TYR A 72 -18.19 -8.22 23.92
N LEU A 73 -17.99 -9.34 24.62
CA LEU A 73 -17.59 -9.35 26.03
C LEU A 73 -16.12 -8.94 26.19
N GLN A 74 -15.81 -8.20 27.26
CA GLN A 74 -14.43 -7.83 27.59
C GLN A 74 -13.51 -9.04 27.76
N THR A 75 -13.98 -10.11 28.42
CA THR A 75 -13.18 -11.34 28.57
C THR A 75 -12.80 -11.95 27.22
N VAL A 76 -13.76 -12.03 26.29
CA VAL A 76 -13.55 -12.53 24.92
C VAL A 76 -12.55 -11.64 24.19
N MET A 77 -12.72 -10.31 24.25
CA MET A 77 -11.83 -9.35 23.61
C MET A 77 -10.39 -9.40 24.15
N GLU A 78 -10.21 -9.59 25.46
CA GLU A 78 -8.89 -9.74 26.07
C GLU A 78 -8.20 -11.05 25.71
N GLU A 79 -8.97 -12.13 25.52
CA GLU A 79 -8.46 -13.41 25.05
C GLU A 79 -8.03 -13.32 23.57
N VAL A 80 -8.89 -12.76 22.72
CA VAL A 80 -8.56 -12.51 21.30
C VAL A 80 -7.32 -11.63 21.19
N ARG A 81 -7.22 -10.53 21.95
CA ARG A 81 -6.03 -9.66 21.94
C ARG A 81 -4.73 -10.40 22.24
N LYS A 82 -4.75 -11.43 23.09
CA LYS A 82 -3.57 -12.22 23.45
C LYS A 82 -3.22 -13.26 22.39
N ARG A 83 -4.22 -13.79 21.68
CA ARG A 83 -4.06 -14.85 20.66
C ARG A 83 -3.80 -14.26 19.27
N ASP A 84 -4.55 -13.23 18.88
CA ASP A 84 -4.48 -12.55 17.60
C ASP A 84 -4.77 -11.04 17.74
N ALA A 85 -3.71 -10.23 17.65
CA ALA A 85 -3.81 -8.78 17.76
C ALA A 85 -4.53 -8.13 16.56
N GLN A 86 -4.44 -8.72 15.36
CA GLN A 86 -5.07 -8.17 14.16
C GLN A 86 -6.59 -8.34 14.21
N VAL A 87 -7.07 -9.51 14.64
CA VAL A 87 -8.50 -9.75 14.86
C VAL A 87 -9.04 -8.79 15.93
N TYR A 88 -8.29 -8.58 17.02
CA TYR A 88 -8.67 -7.60 18.04
C TYR A 88 -8.79 -6.18 17.48
N GLU A 89 -7.80 -5.73 16.69
CA GLU A 89 -7.82 -4.40 16.06
C GLU A 89 -8.99 -4.24 15.09
N ARG A 90 -9.29 -5.27 14.28
CA ARG A 90 -10.46 -5.28 13.39
C ARG A 90 -11.77 -5.17 14.15
N VAL A 91 -11.94 -5.88 15.27
CA VAL A 91 -13.15 -5.76 16.09
C VAL A 91 -13.24 -4.38 16.75
N GLN A 92 -12.12 -3.80 17.18
CA GLN A 92 -12.10 -2.40 17.68
C GLN A 92 -12.51 -1.42 16.58
N GLN A 93 -12.02 -1.59 15.35
CA GLN A 93 -12.41 -0.78 14.19
C GLN A 93 -13.90 -0.95 13.87
N LEU A 94 -14.40 -2.19 13.93
CA LEU A 94 -15.81 -2.50 13.73
C LEU A 94 -16.71 -1.81 14.77
N LEU A 95 -16.33 -1.85 16.05
CA LEU A 95 -17.03 -1.16 17.14
C LEU A 95 -16.93 0.37 17.07
N ALA A 96 -15.83 0.90 16.51
CA ALA A 96 -15.63 2.33 16.31
C ALA A 96 -16.22 2.83 14.98
N SER A 97 -16.68 1.92 14.11
CA SER A 97 -17.21 2.28 12.80
C SER A 97 -18.51 3.08 12.93
N PRO A 98 -18.80 3.99 11.99
CA PRO A 98 -20.08 4.70 11.95
C PRO A 98 -21.27 3.74 11.86
N ASP A 99 -21.06 2.59 11.20
CA ASP A 99 -22.05 1.53 11.02
C ASP A 99 -22.33 0.74 12.30
N ALA A 100 -21.49 0.84 13.33
CA ALA A 100 -21.68 0.15 14.61
C ALA A 100 -23.03 0.53 15.25
N GLY A 101 -23.45 1.79 15.10
CA GLY A 101 -24.77 2.25 15.54
C GLY A 101 -25.92 1.63 14.75
N ALA A 102 -25.80 1.59 13.42
CA ALA A 102 -26.81 0.99 12.52
C ALA A 102 -26.90 -0.54 12.63
N ARG A 103 -25.81 -1.18 13.07
CA ARG A 103 -25.69 -2.62 13.30
C ARG A 103 -25.91 -3.03 14.75
N HIS A 104 -26.06 -2.07 15.66
CA HIS A 104 -26.28 -2.32 17.08
C HIS A 104 -25.17 -3.23 17.67
N LEU A 105 -23.92 -2.81 17.52
CA LEU A 105 -22.76 -3.55 18.04
C LEU A 105 -22.32 -2.96 19.39
N TYR A 106 -22.23 -3.80 20.41
CA TYR A 106 -21.96 -3.36 21.78
C TYR A 106 -20.72 -4.01 22.36
N ARG A 107 -20.00 -3.27 23.19
CA ARG A 107 -18.94 -3.81 24.03
C ARG A 107 -19.42 -3.84 25.47
N PHE A 108 -19.34 -5.00 26.12
CA PHE A 108 -19.75 -5.14 27.50
C PHE A 108 -18.59 -5.51 28.42
N SER A 109 -18.36 -4.71 29.45
CA SER A 109 -17.30 -4.89 30.45
C SER A 109 -17.70 -5.88 31.55
N ASN A 110 -17.91 -7.14 31.15
CA ASN A 110 -18.33 -8.22 32.04
C ASN A 110 -17.37 -8.46 33.22
N GLU A 111 -16.07 -8.23 33.07
CA GLU A 111 -15.13 -8.40 34.18
C GLU A 111 -15.30 -7.36 35.30
N HIS A 112 -15.85 -6.18 34.99
CA HIS A 112 -16.06 -5.11 35.96
C HIS A 112 -17.51 -5.01 36.44
N CYS A 113 -18.44 -5.78 35.86
CA CYS A 113 -19.83 -5.82 36.30
C CYS A 113 -19.97 -6.76 37.51
N ARG A 114 -20.47 -6.25 38.64
CA ARG A 114 -20.66 -7.08 39.85
C ARG A 114 -21.61 -8.26 39.61
N GLY A 115 -22.68 -8.05 38.83
CA GLY A 115 -23.68 -9.08 38.54
C GLY A 115 -23.21 -10.16 37.56
N ALA A 116 -22.26 -9.83 36.67
CA ALA A 116 -21.74 -10.76 35.67
C ALA A 116 -20.42 -11.44 36.09
N TYR A 117 -19.61 -10.82 36.95
CA TYR A 117 -18.29 -11.28 37.32
C TYR A 117 -18.31 -12.53 38.23
N VAL A 118 -17.39 -13.46 37.97
CA VAL A 118 -17.17 -14.64 38.83
C VAL A 118 -15.68 -14.85 39.09
N GLU A 119 -15.34 -15.32 40.29
CA GLU A 119 -13.97 -15.65 40.66
C GLU A 119 -13.54 -17.02 40.13
N ARG A 120 -12.23 -17.18 39.87
CA ARG A 120 -11.65 -18.46 39.42
C ARG A 120 -11.62 -19.47 40.56
N ARG A 121 -12.13 -20.67 40.31
CA ARG A 121 -12.15 -21.76 41.30
C ARG A 121 -10.76 -22.38 41.44
N ARG A 122 -10.47 -22.92 42.62
CA ARG A 122 -9.21 -23.65 42.87
C ARG A 122 -9.15 -24.90 42.00
N GLY A 123 -8.06 -25.06 41.23
CA GLY A 123 -7.88 -26.21 40.33
C GLY A 123 -8.57 -26.09 38.96
N GLU A 124 -9.33 -25.02 38.71
CA GLU A 124 -9.98 -24.76 37.42
C GLU A 124 -8.96 -24.30 36.38
N SER A 125 -9.04 -24.84 35.16
CA SER A 125 -8.17 -24.40 34.05
C SER A 125 -8.48 -22.94 33.66
N PRO A 126 -7.55 -22.20 33.05
CA PRO A 126 -7.85 -20.86 32.53
C PRO A 126 -8.99 -20.85 31.51
N ASN A 127 -9.10 -21.89 30.67
CA ASN A 127 -10.14 -22.00 29.65
C ASN A 127 -11.52 -22.16 30.29
N ASP A 128 -11.68 -23.14 31.19
CA ASP A 128 -12.93 -23.36 31.93
C ASP A 128 -13.40 -22.11 32.68
N TYR A 129 -12.44 -21.35 33.22
CA TYR A 129 -12.72 -20.09 33.91
C TYR A 129 -13.27 -19.02 32.95
N TYR A 130 -12.66 -18.84 31.77
CA TYR A 130 -13.15 -17.89 30.78
C TYR A 130 -14.53 -18.29 30.23
N ASP A 131 -14.74 -19.56 29.92
CA ASP A 131 -16.04 -20.08 29.49
C ASP A 131 -17.13 -19.83 30.54
N ARG A 132 -16.80 -20.00 31.83
CA ARG A 132 -17.73 -19.72 32.93
C ARG A 132 -17.99 -18.22 33.10
N LEU A 133 -17.00 -17.35 32.89
CA LEU A 133 -17.19 -15.89 32.86
C LEU A 133 -18.13 -15.47 31.73
N ILE A 134 -17.98 -16.06 30.54
CA ILE A 134 -18.85 -15.81 29.38
C ILE A 134 -20.29 -16.23 29.71
N ARG A 135 -20.49 -17.47 30.17
CA ARG A 135 -21.82 -17.98 30.57
C ARG A 135 -22.47 -17.15 31.67
N SER A 136 -21.68 -16.70 32.66
CA SER A 136 -22.16 -15.82 33.73
C SER A 136 -22.65 -14.47 33.18
N ALA A 137 -21.91 -13.87 32.25
CA ALA A 137 -22.29 -12.63 31.62
C ALA A 137 -23.57 -12.77 30.78
N VAL A 138 -23.68 -13.84 29.99
CA VAL A 138 -24.89 -14.13 29.19
C VAL A 138 -26.11 -14.32 30.09
N ARG A 139 -25.98 -15.08 31.18
CA ARG A 139 -27.07 -15.27 32.15
C ARG A 139 -27.48 -13.97 32.82
N TRP A 140 -26.52 -13.14 33.18
CA TRP A 140 -26.81 -11.85 33.77
C TRP A 140 -27.57 -10.94 32.79
N MET A 141 -27.09 -10.82 31.54
CA MET A 141 -27.77 -10.03 30.50
C MET A 141 -29.20 -10.53 30.24
N GLN A 142 -29.41 -11.85 30.17
CA GLN A 142 -30.74 -12.44 30.01
C GLN A 142 -31.70 -11.98 31.12
N ARG A 143 -31.25 -12.01 32.39
CA ARG A 143 -32.07 -11.62 33.54
C ARG A 143 -32.43 -10.13 33.55
N GLU A 144 -31.47 -9.27 33.24
CA GLU A 144 -31.69 -7.82 33.20
C GLU A 144 -32.66 -7.44 32.07
N ILE A 145 -32.50 -8.02 30.88
CA ILE A 145 -33.37 -7.75 29.72
C ILE A 145 -34.79 -8.29 29.94
N ASP A 146 -34.93 -9.49 30.52
CA ASP A 146 -36.24 -10.07 30.83
C ASP A 146 -37.01 -9.25 31.90
N GLY A 147 -36.28 -8.62 32.82
CA GLY A 147 -36.84 -7.73 33.86
C GLY A 147 -37.47 -6.46 33.31
N ASP A 148 -36.91 -5.89 32.23
CA ASP A 148 -37.39 -4.65 31.61
C ASP A 148 -38.55 -4.85 30.61
N MET A 149 -38.66 -6.03 29.97
CA MET A 149 -39.54 -6.24 28.81
C MET A 149 -40.74 -7.17 29.04
N GLY A 150 -40.82 -7.86 30.19
CA GLY A 150 -41.96 -8.75 30.52
C GLY A 150 -42.18 -9.93 29.55
N ALA A 151 -41.25 -10.19 28.65
CA ALA A 151 -41.26 -11.28 27.67
C ALA A 151 -39.84 -11.84 27.48
N ALA A 152 -39.75 -13.17 27.32
CA ALA A 152 -38.50 -13.93 27.17
C ALA A 152 -37.73 -13.50 25.91
N SER A 153 -36.81 -12.55 26.05
CA SER A 153 -35.98 -12.05 24.97
C SER A 153 -34.72 -12.92 24.91
N SER A 154 -34.55 -13.78 23.90
CA SER A 154 -33.50 -14.81 23.91
C SER A 154 -32.11 -14.21 23.61
N VAL A 155 -31.30 -13.95 24.63
CA VAL A 155 -29.86 -13.76 24.50
C VAL A 155 -29.25 -15.11 24.11
N VAL A 156 -28.47 -15.13 23.04
CA VAL A 156 -27.93 -16.36 22.45
C VAL A 156 -26.41 -16.37 22.52
N LEU A 157 -25.87 -17.39 23.19
CA LEU A 157 -24.43 -17.67 23.19
C LEU A 157 -24.04 -18.40 21.90
N LEU A 158 -23.15 -17.81 21.12
CA LEU A 158 -22.54 -18.42 19.94
C LEU A 158 -21.22 -19.08 20.33
N THR A 159 -21.18 -20.41 20.28
CA THR A 159 -20.01 -21.21 20.69
C THR A 159 -19.86 -22.44 19.80
N GLU A 160 -18.63 -22.74 19.38
CA GLU A 160 -18.30 -24.01 18.73
C GLU A 160 -17.64 -25.01 19.70
N ASP A 161 -17.35 -24.60 20.94
CA ASP A 161 -16.97 -25.52 22.01
C ASP A 161 -18.19 -26.31 22.49
N ARG A 162 -18.16 -27.62 22.24
CA ARG A 162 -19.25 -28.56 22.58
C ARG A 162 -19.48 -28.66 24.09
N GLU A 163 -18.42 -28.62 24.89
CA GLU A 163 -18.54 -28.72 26.34
C GLU A 163 -19.08 -27.41 26.93
N ASN A 164 -18.66 -26.26 26.40
CA ASN A 164 -19.22 -24.97 26.79
C ASN A 164 -20.71 -24.88 26.41
N ALA A 165 -21.07 -25.28 25.19
CA ALA A 165 -22.47 -25.32 24.73
C ALA A 165 -23.34 -26.23 25.60
N ARG A 166 -22.83 -27.43 25.93
CA ARG A 166 -23.51 -28.39 26.81
C ARG A 166 -23.72 -27.79 28.20
N ARG A 167 -22.68 -27.23 28.83
CA ARG A 167 -22.80 -26.61 30.16
C ARG A 167 -23.75 -25.42 30.16
N ALA A 168 -23.73 -24.60 29.11
CA ALA A 168 -24.65 -23.48 28.95
C ALA A 168 -26.12 -23.94 28.92
N ARG A 169 -26.44 -25.02 28.18
CA ARG A 169 -27.80 -25.56 28.09
C ARG A 169 -28.20 -26.31 29.37
N ASP A 170 -27.38 -27.28 29.80
CA ASP A 170 -27.75 -28.24 30.84
C ASP A 170 -27.66 -27.65 32.27
N GLN A 171 -26.66 -26.82 32.55
CA GLN A 171 -26.38 -26.33 33.91
C GLN A 171 -26.92 -24.92 34.15
N ASP A 172 -26.93 -24.10 33.10
CA ASP A 172 -27.11 -22.66 33.23
C ASP A 172 -28.44 -22.16 32.64
N GLY A 173 -29.18 -23.02 31.94
CA GLY A 173 -30.47 -22.70 31.32
C GLY A 173 -30.39 -21.69 30.17
N LEU A 174 -29.24 -21.60 29.49
CA LEU A 174 -28.98 -20.63 28.43
C LEU A 174 -29.22 -21.21 27.04
N VAL A 175 -29.62 -20.35 26.11
CA VAL A 175 -29.65 -20.69 24.68
C VAL A 175 -28.24 -20.56 24.12
N ALA A 176 -27.56 -21.69 23.95
CA ALA A 176 -26.28 -21.77 23.24
C ALA A 176 -26.48 -22.43 21.88
N ILE A 177 -25.95 -21.82 20.81
CA ILE A 177 -26.01 -22.37 19.46
C ILE A 177 -24.64 -22.38 18.79
N SER A 178 -24.48 -23.29 17.84
CA SER A 178 -23.32 -23.28 16.94
C SER A 178 -23.54 -22.34 15.75
N LEU A 179 -22.49 -22.01 15.00
CA LEU A 179 -22.59 -21.29 13.73
C LEU A 179 -23.48 -22.06 12.74
N VAL A 180 -23.33 -23.38 12.63
CA VAL A 180 -24.21 -24.18 11.74
C VAL A 180 -25.70 -23.99 12.09
N GLU A 181 -26.07 -24.07 13.37
CA GLU A 181 -27.43 -23.80 13.86
C GLU A 181 -27.86 -22.34 13.64
N LEU A 182 -26.92 -21.37 13.69
CA LEU A 182 -27.20 -19.98 13.33
C LEU A 182 -27.54 -19.85 11.84
N ALA A 183 -26.81 -20.55 10.96
CA ALA A 183 -27.06 -20.50 9.52
C ALA A 183 -28.48 -20.95 9.16
N ASP A 184 -29.02 -21.92 9.89
CA ASP A 184 -30.38 -22.42 9.69
C ASP A 184 -31.45 -21.43 10.20
N ARG A 185 -31.07 -20.48 11.06
CA ARG A 185 -31.95 -19.43 11.63
C ARG A 185 -31.91 -18.09 10.89
N VAL A 186 -30.95 -17.87 9.98
CA VAL A 186 -30.89 -16.67 9.14
C VAL A 186 -32.00 -16.73 8.10
N ASP A 187 -32.80 -15.67 7.94
CA ASP A 187 -33.93 -15.60 6.99
C ASP A 187 -33.55 -15.87 5.52
N GLY A 188 -34.55 -16.28 4.74
CA GLY A 188 -34.46 -16.99 3.44
C GLY A 188 -33.65 -16.36 2.30
N ASP A 189 -33.41 -15.05 2.31
CA ASP A 189 -32.96 -14.33 1.11
C ASP A 189 -31.43 -14.23 0.95
N ASP A 190 -30.65 -14.51 2.01
CA ASP A 190 -29.18 -14.37 1.97
C ASP A 190 -28.48 -15.74 1.98
N ALA A 191 -28.53 -16.42 0.83
CA ALA A 191 -27.91 -17.73 0.63
C ALA A 191 -26.38 -17.70 0.81
N ASP A 192 -25.75 -16.54 0.59
CA ASP A 192 -24.30 -16.36 0.74
C ASP A 192 -23.89 -16.33 2.22
N LEU A 193 -24.59 -15.53 3.03
CA LEU A 193 -24.34 -15.49 4.48
C LEU A 193 -24.49 -16.87 5.13
N ARG A 194 -25.51 -17.64 4.76
CA ARG A 194 -25.72 -19.00 5.28
C ARG A 194 -24.53 -19.93 4.98
N GLU A 195 -23.98 -19.85 3.78
CA GLU A 195 -22.81 -20.67 3.40
C GLU A 195 -21.55 -20.22 4.14
N ARG A 196 -21.32 -18.91 4.29
CA ARG A 196 -20.20 -18.38 5.09
C ARG A 196 -20.27 -18.85 6.54
N ILE A 197 -21.45 -18.77 7.16
CA ILE A 197 -21.66 -19.21 8.55
C ILE A 197 -21.38 -20.72 8.67
N ARG A 198 -21.93 -21.56 7.78
CA ARG A 198 -21.72 -23.01 7.84
C ARG A 198 -20.24 -23.38 7.72
N ARG A 199 -19.54 -22.79 6.74
CA ARG A 199 -18.11 -23.02 6.54
C ARG A 199 -17.26 -22.59 7.71
N ALA A 200 -17.54 -21.42 8.29
CA ALA A 200 -16.86 -20.96 9.49
C ALA A 200 -17.05 -21.96 10.64
N GLY A 201 -18.27 -22.46 10.85
CA GLY A 201 -18.56 -23.51 11.83
C GLY A 201 -17.83 -24.83 11.56
N GLU A 202 -17.85 -25.32 10.32
CA GLU A 202 -17.14 -26.55 9.92
C GLU A 202 -15.62 -26.42 10.08
N SER A 203 -15.07 -25.26 9.70
CA SER A 203 -13.64 -24.94 9.82
C SER A 203 -13.18 -24.97 11.28
N ILE A 204 -13.94 -24.33 12.17
CA ILE A 204 -13.65 -24.32 13.60
C ILE A 204 -13.70 -25.74 14.16
N ARG A 205 -14.75 -26.52 13.85
CA ARG A 205 -14.89 -27.91 14.33
C ARG A 205 -13.74 -28.81 13.88
N GLN A 206 -13.29 -28.69 12.64
CA GLN A 206 -12.14 -29.46 12.15
C GLN A 206 -10.87 -29.07 12.90
N SER A 207 -10.62 -27.78 13.14
CA SER A 207 -9.46 -27.33 13.91
C SER A 207 -9.46 -27.81 15.37
N THR A 208 -10.64 -28.04 15.97
CA THR A 208 -10.75 -28.57 17.34
C THR A 208 -10.53 -30.09 17.41
N VAL A 209 -10.88 -30.83 16.34
CA VAL A 209 -10.71 -32.30 16.27
C VAL A 209 -9.28 -32.70 15.94
N SER A 210 -8.53 -31.88 15.20
CA SER A 210 -7.11 -32.12 14.87
C SER A 210 -6.17 -32.19 16.08
N ALA A 211 -6.62 -31.80 17.28
CA ALA A 211 -5.89 -31.97 18.53
C ALA A 211 -5.95 -33.41 19.10
N THR A 212 -6.83 -34.28 18.56
CA THR A 212 -7.02 -35.66 19.03
C THR A 212 -7.10 -36.65 17.86
N GLY A 213 -5.93 -37.02 17.32
CA GLY A 213 -5.68 -38.33 16.72
C GLY A 213 -6.26 -38.64 15.32
N ALA A 214 -5.32 -38.90 14.39
CA ALA A 214 -5.35 -39.78 13.22
C ALA A 214 -6.47 -39.63 12.17
N VAL A 215 -6.07 -39.32 10.93
CA VAL A 215 -6.81 -39.69 9.72
C VAL A 215 -5.85 -40.40 8.77
N ASP A 216 -6.22 -41.64 8.45
CA ASP A 216 -5.54 -42.56 7.54
C ASP A 216 -5.66 -42.15 6.06
N GLY A 217 -4.62 -42.49 5.30
CA GLY A 217 -4.82 -43.19 4.02
C GLY A 217 -5.25 -42.37 2.81
N ALA A 218 -4.49 -41.34 2.43
CA ALA A 218 -4.38 -40.96 1.02
C ALA A 218 -2.96 -40.42 0.79
N ALA A 219 -2.31 -40.83 -0.30
CA ALA A 219 -0.95 -40.39 -0.65
C ALA A 219 -0.91 -38.86 -0.84
N SER A 220 -0.71 -38.13 0.25
CA SER A 220 -0.80 -36.68 0.29
C SER A 220 0.58 -36.07 0.16
N VAL A 221 0.70 -35.10 -0.73
CA VAL A 221 1.83 -34.19 -0.85
C VAL A 221 2.14 -33.59 0.53
N SER A 222 3.21 -34.05 1.17
CA SER A 222 3.55 -33.68 2.55
C SER A 222 4.61 -32.58 2.53
N VAL A 223 4.18 -31.32 2.54
CA VAL A 223 5.09 -30.19 2.79
C VAL A 223 5.56 -30.26 4.27
N PRO A 224 6.81 -29.91 4.60
CA PRO A 224 7.33 -30.03 5.97
C PRO A 224 6.48 -29.30 7.02
N GLU A 225 6.44 -29.84 8.24
CA GLU A 225 5.80 -29.15 9.37
C GLU A 225 6.59 -27.89 9.75
N HIS A 226 5.90 -26.86 10.24
CA HIS A 226 6.57 -25.66 10.73
C HIS A 226 7.22 -25.94 12.09
N TRP A 227 8.43 -25.42 12.29
CA TRP A 227 9.13 -25.54 13.57
C TRP A 227 8.34 -24.87 14.69
N SER A 228 8.40 -25.46 15.88
CA SER A 228 7.88 -24.85 17.10
C SER A 228 8.64 -23.56 17.44
N ALA A 229 8.01 -22.66 18.22
CA ALA A 229 8.67 -21.43 18.65
C ALA A 229 10.02 -21.67 19.35
N ALA A 230 10.13 -22.76 20.12
CA ALA A 230 11.38 -23.11 20.80
C ALA A 230 12.47 -23.62 19.84
N GLU A 231 12.10 -24.31 18.75
CA GLU A 231 13.03 -24.72 17.71
C GLU A 231 13.52 -23.54 16.89
N VAL A 232 12.62 -22.61 16.53
CA VAL A 232 12.99 -21.36 15.86
C VAL A 232 13.94 -20.54 16.75
N GLU A 233 13.63 -20.38 18.04
CA GLU A 233 14.51 -19.67 18.99
C GLU A 233 15.90 -20.32 19.08
N ARG A 234 16.00 -21.66 19.19
CA ARG A 234 17.29 -22.38 19.17
C ARG A 234 18.04 -22.20 17.85
N GLY A 235 17.32 -22.20 16.72
CA GLY A 235 17.89 -21.98 15.40
C GLY A 235 18.48 -20.58 15.25
N ILE A 236 17.79 -19.57 15.77
CA ILE A 236 18.26 -18.17 15.80
C ILE A 236 19.49 -18.06 16.72
N GLU A 237 19.45 -18.68 17.90
CA GLU A 237 20.60 -18.71 18.83
C GLU A 237 21.82 -19.41 18.23
N SER A 238 21.61 -20.44 17.39
CA SER A 238 22.69 -21.11 16.65
C SER A 238 23.29 -20.25 15.53
N GLY A 239 22.60 -19.16 15.14
CA GLY A 239 23.03 -18.25 14.08
C GLY A 239 22.75 -18.71 12.64
N TRP A 240 22.04 -19.83 12.45
CA TRP A 240 21.73 -20.43 11.13
C TRP A 240 20.29 -20.20 10.65
N VAL A 241 19.42 -19.72 11.53
CA VAL A 241 18.05 -19.32 11.17
C VAL A 241 17.94 -17.80 11.16
N LEU A 242 17.50 -17.27 10.04
CA LEU A 242 17.39 -15.84 9.77
C LEU A 242 15.92 -15.43 9.70
N LEU A 243 15.60 -14.26 10.25
CA LEU A 243 14.27 -13.69 10.15
C LEU A 243 14.22 -12.71 8.97
N GLY A 244 13.22 -12.87 8.11
CA GLY A 244 13.10 -12.03 6.92
C GLY A 244 11.68 -11.96 6.39
N THR A 245 11.52 -11.24 5.28
CA THR A 245 10.26 -11.17 4.54
C THR A 245 10.36 -12.03 3.29
N TYR A 246 9.43 -12.97 3.11
CA TYR A 246 9.35 -13.78 1.89
C TYR A 246 8.83 -12.94 0.71
N ARG A 247 9.50 -13.04 -0.43
CA ARG A 247 9.16 -12.40 -1.69
C ARG A 247 9.04 -13.47 -2.77
N ALA A 248 7.83 -13.64 -3.31
CA ALA A 248 7.61 -14.60 -4.39
C ALA A 248 8.18 -14.04 -5.71
N HIS A 249 8.71 -14.91 -6.56
CA HIS A 249 9.20 -14.47 -7.87
C HIS A 249 8.03 -14.04 -8.77
N ALA A 250 8.13 -12.88 -9.43
CA ALA A 250 7.03 -12.30 -10.20
C ALA A 250 6.53 -13.19 -11.36
N TYR A 251 7.43 -13.93 -12.00
CA TYR A 251 7.13 -14.75 -13.18
C TYR A 251 7.09 -16.25 -12.91
N ALA A 252 7.58 -16.70 -11.75
CA ALA A 252 7.66 -18.12 -11.38
C ALA A 252 7.43 -18.33 -9.87
N PRO A 253 6.32 -17.79 -9.32
CA PRO A 253 6.10 -17.75 -7.87
C PRO A 253 5.98 -19.13 -7.23
N ARG A 254 5.59 -20.15 -8.02
CA ARG A 254 5.45 -21.55 -7.60
C ARG A 254 6.78 -22.30 -7.49
N GLU A 255 7.80 -21.83 -8.22
CA GLU A 255 9.10 -22.47 -8.28
C GLU A 255 10.14 -21.77 -7.42
N ARG A 256 10.05 -20.43 -7.31
CA ARG A 256 11.14 -19.62 -6.73
C ARG A 256 10.60 -18.46 -5.90
N GLY A 257 11.33 -18.17 -4.83
CA GLY A 257 11.17 -16.98 -4.02
C GLY A 257 12.48 -16.60 -3.35
N VAL A 258 12.47 -15.47 -2.66
CA VAL A 258 13.62 -14.95 -1.92
C VAL A 258 13.15 -14.50 -0.54
N VAL A 259 13.91 -14.81 0.50
CA VAL A 259 13.72 -14.23 1.83
C VAL A 259 14.70 -13.07 1.98
N GLN A 260 14.16 -11.86 2.10
CA GLN A 260 14.94 -10.65 2.33
C GLN A 260 15.19 -10.48 3.83
N VAL A 261 16.45 -10.64 4.23
CA VAL A 261 16.93 -10.51 5.61
C VAL A 261 17.60 -9.15 5.77
N ARG A 262 16.98 -8.26 6.54
CA ARG A 262 17.47 -6.90 6.79
C ARG A 262 18.19 -6.76 8.13
N ASP A 263 17.82 -7.58 9.11
CA ASP A 263 18.48 -7.60 10.40
C ASP A 263 19.46 -8.78 10.45
N LEU A 264 20.75 -8.46 10.36
CA LEU A 264 21.83 -9.43 10.40
C LEU A 264 22.43 -9.58 11.81
N SER A 265 21.83 -8.98 12.84
CA SER A 265 22.33 -9.08 14.22
C SER A 265 22.24 -10.50 14.78
N SER A 266 21.31 -11.31 14.28
CA SER A 266 21.12 -12.71 14.68
C SER A 266 21.90 -13.71 13.82
N VAL A 267 22.68 -13.26 12.84
CA VAL A 267 23.48 -14.14 11.97
C VAL A 267 24.75 -14.54 12.72
N GLY A 268 24.99 -15.84 12.88
CA GLY A 268 26.22 -16.35 13.49
C GLY A 268 27.46 -16.03 12.65
N ALA A 269 28.64 -15.97 13.28
CA ALA A 269 29.89 -15.61 12.61
C ALA A 269 30.20 -16.50 11.38
N GLU A 270 29.95 -17.82 11.49
CA GLU A 270 30.15 -18.77 10.38
C GLU A 270 29.21 -18.51 9.21
N ALA A 271 27.91 -18.33 9.48
CA ALA A 271 26.93 -18.01 8.44
C ALA A 271 27.23 -16.65 7.79
N ARG A 272 27.72 -15.68 8.58
CA ARG A 272 28.10 -14.35 8.08
C ARG A 272 29.32 -14.39 7.16
N ALA A 273 30.30 -15.25 7.45
CA ALA A 273 31.45 -15.47 6.58
C ALA A 273 31.03 -16.05 5.22
N LEU A 274 30.03 -16.93 5.18
CA LEU A 274 29.48 -17.48 3.93
C LEU A 274 28.72 -16.43 3.11
N LEU A 275 27.98 -15.53 3.77
CA LEU A 275 27.15 -14.52 3.11
C LEU A 275 27.93 -13.29 2.60
N GLY A 276 29.20 -13.16 3.01
CA GLY A 276 30.06 -12.03 2.70
C GLY A 276 30.00 -10.93 3.77
N GLU A 277 31.16 -10.39 4.14
CA GLU A 277 31.26 -9.31 5.13
C GLU A 277 30.79 -7.96 4.54
N GLY A 278 30.19 -7.12 5.39
CA GLY A 278 29.80 -5.75 5.03
C GLY A 278 28.42 -5.55 4.38
N ARG A 279 27.68 -6.63 4.05
CA ARG A 279 26.32 -6.50 3.48
C ARG A 279 25.31 -5.98 4.50
N GLN A 280 24.46 -5.03 4.08
CA GLN A 280 23.36 -4.52 4.92
C GLN A 280 22.08 -5.34 4.79
N THR A 281 21.87 -5.99 3.64
CA THR A 281 20.72 -6.87 3.38
C THR A 281 21.22 -8.14 2.70
N VAL A 282 20.63 -9.27 3.06
CA VAL A 282 20.94 -10.57 2.44
C VAL A 282 19.67 -11.14 1.82
N GLU A 283 19.80 -11.63 0.60
CA GLU A 283 18.75 -12.34 -0.13
C GLU A 283 19.05 -13.84 -0.09
N VAL A 284 18.18 -14.60 0.58
CA VAL A 284 18.27 -16.07 0.63
C VAL A 284 17.25 -16.65 -0.34
N HIS A 285 17.74 -17.30 -1.40
CA HIS A 285 16.91 -17.96 -2.40
C HIS A 285 16.23 -19.19 -1.82
N VAL A 286 14.95 -19.34 -2.15
CA VAL A 286 14.12 -20.46 -1.73
C VAL A 286 13.50 -21.08 -2.97
N VAL A 287 13.75 -22.38 -3.17
CA VAL A 287 13.38 -23.09 -4.40
C VAL A 287 12.41 -24.23 -4.10
N GLY A 288 11.40 -24.34 -4.95
CA GLY A 288 10.37 -25.37 -4.92
C GLY A 288 9.38 -25.24 -3.77
N ARG A 289 8.26 -25.95 -3.88
CA ARG A 289 7.18 -25.93 -2.87
C ARG A 289 7.65 -26.34 -1.47
N VAL A 290 8.63 -27.26 -1.39
CA VAL A 290 9.21 -27.73 -0.12
C VAL A 290 10.01 -26.63 0.55
N GLY A 291 10.88 -25.94 -0.19
CA GLY A 291 11.66 -24.82 0.33
C GLY A 291 10.79 -23.66 0.74
N GLN A 292 9.77 -23.33 -0.06
CA GLN A 292 8.84 -22.22 0.21
C GLN A 292 7.96 -22.48 1.43
N ASN A 293 7.69 -23.75 1.77
CA ASN A 293 6.97 -24.19 2.97
C ASN A 293 5.71 -23.38 3.31
N ARG A 294 4.76 -23.34 2.35
CA ARG A 294 3.45 -22.68 2.51
C ARG A 294 3.55 -21.18 2.81
N SER A 295 4.56 -20.49 2.29
CA SER A 295 4.73 -19.03 2.40
C SER A 295 4.02 -18.29 1.27
N ILE A 296 3.48 -17.11 1.56
CA ILE A 296 2.87 -16.19 0.58
C ILE A 296 3.67 -14.88 0.56
N ASP A 297 3.66 -14.17 -0.56
CA ASP A 297 4.38 -12.90 -0.71
C ASP A 297 4.09 -11.91 0.44
N GLY A 298 5.16 -11.40 1.03
CA GLY A 298 5.13 -10.48 2.16
C GLY A 298 5.02 -11.14 3.54
N ASP A 299 4.88 -12.47 3.64
CA ASP A 299 4.92 -13.17 4.92
C ASP A 299 6.25 -12.90 5.66
N ALA A 300 6.19 -12.67 6.97
CA ALA A 300 7.38 -12.67 7.81
C ALA A 300 7.73 -14.10 8.16
N VAL A 301 8.92 -14.56 7.79
CA VAL A 301 9.33 -15.98 7.85
C VAL A 301 10.67 -16.15 8.55
N ALA A 302 10.86 -17.33 9.10
CA ALA A 302 12.16 -17.84 9.54
C ALA A 302 12.72 -18.77 8.45
N VAL A 303 13.92 -18.47 7.94
CA VAL A 303 14.61 -19.24 6.90
C VAL A 303 15.87 -19.88 7.49
N GLU A 304 16.04 -21.18 7.29
CA GLU A 304 17.27 -21.90 7.61
C GLU A 304 18.20 -21.84 6.39
N LEU A 305 19.41 -21.32 6.60
CA LEU A 305 20.42 -21.18 5.55
C LEU A 305 21.11 -22.52 5.27
N GLU A 306 21.32 -22.84 3.99
CA GLU A 306 22.09 -24.02 3.59
C GLU A 306 23.57 -23.84 3.94
N ARG A 307 24.10 -24.78 4.73
CA ARG A 307 25.47 -24.74 5.25
C ARG A 307 26.50 -25.01 4.17
N ARG A 308 26.11 -25.78 3.16
CA ARG A 308 26.98 -26.20 2.06
C ARG A 308 26.82 -25.27 0.87
N VAL A 309 27.84 -24.44 0.61
CA VAL A 309 27.89 -23.54 -0.57
C VAL A 309 27.79 -24.34 -1.88
N ASP A 310 28.23 -25.59 -1.89
CA ASP A 310 28.11 -26.45 -3.08
C ASP A 310 26.66 -26.88 -3.39
N GLN A 311 25.72 -26.69 -2.44
CA GLN A 311 24.28 -26.90 -2.62
C GLN A 311 23.52 -25.59 -2.90
N TRP A 312 24.21 -24.46 -2.91
CA TRP A 312 23.62 -23.20 -3.31
C TRP A 312 23.27 -23.19 -4.79
N THR A 313 22.13 -22.59 -5.10
CA THR A 313 21.58 -22.48 -6.45
C THR A 313 22.37 -21.49 -7.30
N GLN A 314 22.21 -21.59 -8.62
CA GLN A 314 22.78 -20.63 -9.57
C GLN A 314 21.80 -19.47 -9.82
N ALA A 315 22.35 -18.32 -10.19
CA ALA A 315 21.54 -17.21 -10.68
C ALA A 315 20.68 -17.64 -11.89
N PRO A 316 19.41 -17.19 -12.00
CA PRO A 316 18.55 -17.58 -13.11
C PRO A 316 19.11 -17.09 -14.46
N SER A 317 19.42 -18.01 -15.37
CA SER A 317 19.90 -17.71 -16.73
C SER A 317 18.82 -17.80 -17.80
N ARG A 318 17.65 -18.36 -17.48
CA ARG A 318 16.52 -18.56 -18.39
C ARG A 318 15.26 -17.85 -17.87
N LEU A 319 14.48 -17.31 -18.81
CA LEU A 319 13.11 -16.88 -18.58
C LEU A 319 12.26 -18.10 -18.22
N PRO A 320 11.33 -17.97 -17.25
CA PRO A 320 10.33 -18.98 -17.00
C PRO A 320 9.59 -19.29 -18.30
N ARG A 321 9.33 -20.57 -18.59
CA ARG A 321 8.45 -20.91 -19.71
C ARG A 321 7.08 -20.30 -19.39
N ALA A 322 6.43 -19.73 -20.39
CA ALA A 322 5.05 -19.31 -20.25
C ALA A 322 4.26 -20.51 -19.70
N GLU A 323 3.53 -20.33 -18.59
CA GLU A 323 2.57 -21.32 -18.11
C GLU A 323 1.68 -21.65 -19.31
N ASN A 324 1.96 -22.78 -19.96
CA ASN A 324 1.13 -23.26 -21.05
C ASN A 324 -0.24 -23.53 -20.45
N GLU A 325 -1.31 -23.25 -21.21
CA GLU A 325 -2.68 -23.58 -20.83
C GLU A 325 -2.83 -25.07 -20.40
N GLY A 326 -1.91 -25.94 -20.83
CA GLY A 326 -1.82 -27.34 -20.40
C GLY A 326 -1.30 -27.59 -18.96
N GLU A 327 -0.59 -26.65 -18.31
CA GLU A 327 -0.16 -26.79 -16.91
C GLU A 327 -1.28 -26.50 -15.90
N GLU A 328 -2.42 -25.96 -16.36
CA GLU A 328 -3.66 -25.91 -15.58
C GLU A 328 -4.12 -27.31 -15.15
N ALA A 329 -3.63 -28.36 -15.82
CA ALA A 329 -3.97 -29.74 -15.52
C ALA A 329 -3.24 -30.34 -14.31
N ASN A 330 -2.09 -29.81 -13.87
CA ASN A 330 -1.14 -30.56 -13.02
C ASN A 330 -1.11 -30.17 -11.52
N ASP A 331 -2.02 -29.33 -11.03
CA ASP A 331 -2.06 -28.93 -9.61
C ASP A 331 -2.28 -30.08 -8.62
N THR A 332 -2.68 -31.26 -9.11
CA THR A 332 -2.87 -32.50 -8.34
C THR A 332 -1.69 -33.48 -8.40
N GLN A 333 -0.71 -33.29 -9.29
CA GLN A 333 0.47 -34.14 -9.35
C GLN A 333 1.70 -33.32 -8.99
N VAL A 334 2.39 -33.73 -7.92
CA VAL A 334 3.78 -33.33 -7.71
C VAL A 334 4.58 -34.10 -8.74
N ALA A 335 4.81 -33.50 -9.91
CA ALA A 335 6.07 -33.77 -10.56
C ALA A 335 7.13 -33.29 -9.56
N VAL A 336 7.86 -34.24 -8.98
CA VAL A 336 9.22 -33.92 -8.57
C VAL A 336 9.88 -33.62 -9.90
N ASP A 337 9.94 -32.33 -10.27
CA ASP A 337 10.83 -31.90 -11.34
C ASP A 337 12.24 -32.13 -10.79
N THR A 338 12.67 -33.39 -10.88
CA THR A 338 14.07 -33.75 -11.06
C THR A 338 14.47 -33.39 -12.47
N ASP A 339 14.14 -32.18 -12.93
CA ASP A 339 14.98 -31.54 -13.94
C ASP A 339 16.25 -31.21 -13.16
N SER A 340 17.10 -32.23 -13.08
CA SER A 340 18.46 -32.13 -12.62
C SER A 340 19.05 -30.95 -13.36
N ALA A 341 19.18 -29.82 -12.66
CA ALA A 341 20.02 -28.74 -13.12
C ALA A 341 21.33 -29.40 -13.56
N PRO A 342 21.82 -29.12 -14.78
CA PRO A 342 23.06 -29.72 -15.26
C PRO A 342 24.14 -29.56 -14.18
N PRO A 343 25.04 -30.55 -14.01
CA PRO A 343 26.05 -30.52 -12.96
C PRO A 343 26.72 -29.14 -12.95
N PRO A 344 26.84 -28.50 -11.78
CA PRO A 344 27.25 -27.10 -11.70
C PRO A 344 28.61 -26.95 -12.36
N SER A 345 28.67 -26.12 -13.40
CA SER A 345 29.96 -25.69 -13.96
C SER A 345 30.73 -24.96 -12.84
N PRO A 346 32.02 -25.28 -12.61
CA PRO A 346 32.78 -24.79 -11.46
C PRO A 346 33.06 -23.27 -11.46
N ALA A 347 32.61 -22.53 -12.48
CA ALA A 347 32.95 -21.13 -12.73
C ALA A 347 31.78 -20.12 -12.55
N VAL A 348 30.64 -20.51 -11.97
CA VAL A 348 29.45 -19.63 -11.89
C VAL A 348 29.17 -19.18 -10.45
N ASP A 349 28.83 -17.90 -10.29
CA ASP A 349 28.40 -17.27 -9.03
C ASP A 349 27.18 -17.99 -8.43
N ARG A 350 27.41 -18.66 -7.29
CA ARG A 350 26.38 -19.35 -6.51
C ARG A 350 25.70 -18.37 -5.56
N VAL A 351 24.37 -18.45 -5.43
CA VAL A 351 23.59 -17.53 -4.61
C VAL A 351 23.12 -18.18 -3.29
N PRO A 352 23.16 -17.45 -2.16
CA PRO A 352 22.72 -17.98 -0.87
C PRO A 352 21.36 -18.65 -0.96
N THR A 353 21.26 -19.90 -0.55
CA THR A 353 20.04 -20.71 -0.68
C THR A 353 19.62 -21.24 0.68
N GLY A 354 18.31 -21.37 0.92
CA GLY A 354 17.77 -21.86 2.18
C GLY A 354 16.34 -22.36 2.05
N ARG A 355 15.77 -22.79 3.18
CA ARG A 355 14.38 -23.25 3.27
C ARG A 355 13.62 -22.54 4.38
N VAL A 356 12.37 -22.22 4.13
CA VAL A 356 11.49 -21.64 5.15
C VAL A 356 11.12 -22.72 6.16
N VAL A 357 11.41 -22.48 7.43
CA VAL A 357 11.13 -23.42 8.53
C VAL A 357 9.89 -23.04 9.33
N ALA A 358 9.54 -21.75 9.37
CA ALA A 358 8.33 -21.28 10.04
C ALA A 358 7.83 -19.96 9.43
N VAL A 359 6.52 -19.75 9.47
CA VAL A 359 5.90 -18.46 9.15
C VAL A 359 5.58 -17.76 10.47
N MET A 360 6.29 -16.66 10.74
CA MET A 360 6.20 -15.90 12.00
C MET A 360 4.98 -15.00 12.03
N ARG A 361 4.62 -14.43 10.88
CA ARG A 361 3.42 -13.58 10.73
C ARG A 361 2.92 -13.66 9.29
N ARG A 362 1.62 -13.95 9.13
CA ARG A 362 0.95 -13.93 7.83
C ARG A 362 0.75 -12.50 7.33
N ASN A 363 0.90 -12.31 6.03
CA ASN A 363 0.56 -11.09 5.29
C ASN A 363 -0.74 -11.28 4.51
N TRP A 364 -1.71 -11.97 5.12
CA TRP A 364 -2.98 -12.25 4.47
C TRP A 364 -3.85 -11.01 4.42
N ARG A 365 -4.32 -10.69 3.22
CA ARG A 365 -5.26 -9.59 3.00
C ARG A 365 -6.66 -10.05 3.38
N SER A 366 -7.52 -9.08 3.71
CA SER A 366 -8.93 -9.34 3.98
C SER A 366 -9.66 -9.91 2.75
N GLN A 367 -9.23 -9.52 1.55
CA GLN A 367 -9.80 -9.96 0.28
C GLN A 367 -8.70 -10.06 -0.80
N TYR A 368 -8.79 -11.11 -1.60
CA TYR A 368 -8.03 -11.35 -2.83
C TYR A 368 -9.01 -11.42 -3.99
N CYS A 369 -8.74 -10.68 -5.06
CA CYS A 369 -9.56 -10.67 -6.26
C CYS A 369 -9.05 -11.71 -7.27
N GLY A 370 -9.96 -12.31 -8.02
CA GLY A 370 -9.64 -13.37 -8.97
C GLY A 370 -10.87 -13.96 -9.63
N SER A 371 -10.72 -15.16 -10.19
CA SER A 371 -11.77 -15.83 -10.96
C SER A 371 -11.68 -17.34 -10.75
N LEU A 372 -12.78 -18.06 -11.04
CA LEU A 372 -12.78 -19.52 -10.98
C LEU A 372 -12.21 -20.12 -12.25
N LEU A 373 -11.33 -21.12 -12.11
CA LEU A 373 -10.92 -21.95 -13.23
C LEU A 373 -12.13 -22.71 -13.80
N PRO A 374 -12.25 -22.81 -15.14
CA PRO A 374 -13.28 -23.63 -15.75
C PRO A 374 -13.17 -25.09 -15.24
N PRO A 375 -14.31 -25.79 -15.10
CA PRO A 375 -14.28 -27.21 -14.80
C PRO A 375 -13.53 -27.97 -15.90
N LYS A 376 -12.74 -28.99 -15.51
CA LYS A 376 -12.19 -29.94 -16.47
C LYS A 376 -13.35 -30.69 -17.15
N ASP A 377 -13.19 -31.03 -18.43
CA ASP A 377 -14.19 -31.77 -19.21
C ASP A 377 -14.72 -32.99 -18.42
N GLY A 378 -16.04 -33.08 -18.28
CA GLY A 378 -16.73 -34.16 -17.54
C GLY A 378 -17.19 -33.84 -16.11
N ALA A 379 -16.87 -32.67 -15.53
CA ALA A 379 -17.32 -32.26 -14.19
C ALA A 379 -18.59 -31.36 -14.20
N ALA A 380 -19.19 -31.12 -15.37
CA ALA A 380 -20.36 -30.24 -15.53
C ALA A 380 -21.64 -30.83 -14.90
N ASP A 381 -21.79 -32.16 -14.89
CA ASP A 381 -23.04 -32.82 -14.46
C ASP A 381 -23.29 -32.76 -12.94
N ALA A 382 -22.26 -32.58 -12.11
CA ALA A 382 -22.41 -32.45 -10.66
C ALA A 382 -22.93 -31.06 -10.21
N ALA A 383 -22.66 -30.01 -11.00
CA ALA A 383 -23.04 -28.63 -10.67
C ALA A 383 -24.56 -28.38 -10.79
N ALA A 384 -25.27 -29.19 -11.59
CA ALA A 384 -26.72 -29.12 -11.73
C ALA A 384 -27.49 -29.66 -10.51
N SER A 385 -26.83 -30.37 -9.60
CA SER A 385 -27.47 -31.02 -8.43
C SER A 385 -27.62 -30.13 -7.19
N GLY A 386 -27.11 -28.90 -7.20
CA GLY A 386 -27.10 -28.00 -6.03
C GLY A 386 -26.14 -28.42 -4.90
N ALA A 387 -25.34 -29.47 -5.10
CA ALA A 387 -24.33 -29.93 -4.14
C ALA A 387 -23.10 -29.00 -4.10
N SER A 388 -22.49 -28.85 -2.91
CA SER A 388 -21.25 -28.07 -2.75
C SER A 388 -20.13 -28.72 -3.55
N THR A 389 -19.57 -27.98 -4.51
CA THR A 389 -18.51 -28.47 -5.39
C THR A 389 -17.20 -27.76 -5.09
N ARG A 390 -16.08 -28.51 -5.12
CA ARG A 390 -14.75 -27.91 -5.01
C ARG A 390 -14.40 -27.18 -6.32
N ALA A 391 -13.98 -25.93 -6.19
CA ALA A 391 -13.53 -25.08 -7.29
C ALA A 391 -12.14 -24.52 -6.99
N ILE A 392 -11.37 -24.25 -8.04
CA ILE A 392 -10.05 -23.62 -7.89
C ILE A 392 -10.20 -22.15 -8.27
N PHE A 393 -9.88 -21.28 -7.32
CA PHE A 393 -9.79 -19.85 -7.53
C PHE A 393 -8.38 -19.48 -7.96
N MET A 394 -8.30 -18.68 -9.02
CA MET A 394 -7.08 -18.09 -9.53
C MET A 394 -7.05 -16.61 -9.12
N PRO A 395 -6.18 -16.22 -8.17
CA PRO A 395 -5.96 -14.83 -7.84
C PRO A 395 -5.43 -14.03 -9.04
N VAL A 396 -5.75 -12.74 -9.11
CA VAL A 396 -5.17 -11.81 -10.10
C VAL A 396 -3.67 -11.63 -9.86
N ASP A 397 -3.26 -11.43 -8.61
CA ASP A 397 -1.84 -11.42 -8.23
C ASP A 397 -1.28 -12.84 -8.22
N ARG A 398 -0.49 -13.19 -9.24
CA ARG A 398 0.10 -14.53 -9.38
C ARG A 398 1.07 -14.90 -8.25
N ARG A 399 1.59 -13.93 -7.51
CA ARG A 399 2.42 -14.18 -6.33
C ARG A 399 1.63 -14.84 -5.21
N VAL A 400 0.30 -14.78 -5.28
CA VAL A 400 -0.61 -15.52 -4.42
C VAL A 400 -0.91 -16.87 -5.08
N PRO A 401 -0.73 -18.00 -4.38
CA PRO A 401 -1.06 -19.31 -4.93
C PRO A 401 -2.56 -19.44 -5.22
N ARG A 402 -2.91 -20.33 -6.16
CA ARG A 402 -4.31 -20.72 -6.40
C ARG A 402 -4.95 -21.24 -5.11
N VAL A 403 -6.25 -21.03 -4.95
CA VAL A 403 -6.97 -21.30 -3.70
C VAL A 403 -8.06 -22.32 -3.93
N LEU A 404 -8.18 -23.29 -3.03
CA LEU A 404 -9.29 -24.23 -3.02
C LEU A 404 -10.52 -23.58 -2.39
N LEU A 405 -11.59 -23.48 -3.17
CA LEU A 405 -12.91 -23.05 -2.72
C LEU A 405 -13.86 -24.24 -2.74
N SER A 406 -14.92 -24.18 -1.93
CA SER A 406 -16.10 -25.02 -2.15
C SER A 406 -17.31 -24.10 -2.19
N THR A 407 -18.14 -24.27 -3.21
CA THR A 407 -19.28 -23.40 -3.43
C THR A 407 -20.37 -24.18 -4.13
N ARG A 408 -21.63 -23.84 -3.81
CA ARG A 408 -22.81 -24.32 -4.54
C ARG A 408 -23.14 -23.42 -5.73
N GLN A 409 -22.54 -22.24 -5.80
CA GLN A 409 -22.81 -21.21 -6.80
C GLN A 409 -21.78 -21.23 -7.94
N ARG A 410 -21.08 -22.36 -8.16
CA ARG A 410 -19.99 -22.42 -9.14
C ARG A 410 -20.41 -21.91 -10.51
N THR A 411 -21.58 -22.31 -11.00
CA THR A 411 -22.11 -21.89 -12.30
C THR A 411 -22.38 -20.39 -12.37
N ALA A 412 -22.89 -19.78 -11.29
CA ALA A 412 -23.19 -18.35 -11.24
C ALA A 412 -21.92 -17.50 -11.15
N LEU A 413 -20.88 -17.99 -10.46
CA LEU A 413 -19.59 -17.32 -10.30
C LEU A 413 -18.64 -17.54 -11.48
N GLN A 414 -18.97 -18.44 -12.40
CA GLN A 414 -18.16 -18.70 -13.59
C GLN A 414 -18.17 -17.46 -14.51
N GLY A 415 -17.00 -17.07 -15.03
CA GLY A 415 -16.87 -15.88 -15.89
C GLY A 415 -16.97 -14.54 -15.15
N GLN A 416 -17.03 -14.57 -13.81
CA GLN A 416 -17.03 -13.36 -12.97
C GLN A 416 -15.71 -13.18 -12.23
N ARG A 417 -15.36 -11.92 -11.97
CA ARG A 417 -14.41 -11.53 -10.94
C ARG A 417 -15.07 -11.67 -9.58
N ILE A 418 -14.39 -12.34 -8.66
CA ILE A 418 -14.84 -12.58 -7.29
C ILE A 418 -13.75 -12.21 -6.29
N ALA A 419 -14.17 -11.80 -5.10
CA ALA A 419 -13.30 -11.59 -3.95
C ALA A 419 -13.35 -12.82 -3.02
N VAL A 420 -12.19 -13.24 -2.54
CA VAL A 420 -11.98 -14.43 -1.70
C VAL A 420 -11.08 -14.08 -0.52
N ALA A 421 -11.38 -14.64 0.66
CA ALA A 421 -10.49 -14.59 1.81
C ALA A 421 -9.79 -15.94 2.00
N LEU A 422 -8.51 -15.90 2.41
CA LEU A 422 -7.74 -17.11 2.75
C LEU A 422 -8.04 -17.53 4.19
N ASP A 423 -8.22 -18.82 4.41
CA ASP A 423 -8.59 -19.38 5.71
C ASP A 423 -7.44 -20.14 6.37
N ARG A 424 -6.84 -21.09 5.65
CA ARG A 424 -5.77 -21.97 6.15
C ARG A 424 -4.99 -22.61 5.01
N TRP A 425 -3.79 -23.07 5.31
CA TRP A 425 -3.01 -23.90 4.41
C TRP A 425 -2.42 -25.08 5.15
N GLU A 426 -3.12 -26.20 5.11
CA GLU A 426 -2.70 -27.41 5.82
C GLU A 426 -1.58 -28.15 5.09
N ARG A 427 -0.75 -28.88 5.83
CA ARG A 427 0.47 -29.51 5.31
C ARG A 427 0.26 -30.55 4.22
N HIS A 428 -0.93 -31.17 4.22
CA HIS A 428 -1.32 -32.22 3.28
C HIS A 428 -2.10 -31.67 2.07
N LEU A 429 -2.40 -30.37 2.06
CA LEU A 429 -3.11 -29.72 0.97
C LEU A 429 -2.12 -29.06 0.00
N PRO A 430 -2.24 -29.32 -1.32
CA PRO A 430 -1.36 -28.72 -2.32
C PRO A 430 -1.61 -27.22 -2.51
N LEU A 431 -2.79 -26.73 -2.12
CA LEU A 431 -3.26 -25.35 -2.24
C LEU A 431 -3.87 -24.89 -0.91
N PRO A 432 -3.79 -23.60 -0.55
CA PRO A 432 -4.53 -23.04 0.57
C PRO A 432 -6.04 -23.15 0.35
N GLU A 433 -6.80 -23.22 1.43
CA GLU A 433 -8.26 -23.13 1.44
C GLU A 433 -8.70 -21.68 1.67
N GLY A 434 -9.86 -21.33 1.10
CA GLY A 434 -10.49 -20.04 1.31
C GLY A 434 -12.00 -20.08 1.15
N HIS A 435 -12.61 -18.92 1.36
CA HIS A 435 -14.03 -18.72 1.17
C HIS A 435 -14.34 -17.49 0.31
N PHE A 436 -15.46 -17.59 -0.40
CA PHE A 436 -16.01 -16.50 -1.21
C PHE A 436 -16.51 -15.37 -0.31
N VAL A 437 -16.25 -14.13 -0.74
CA VAL A 437 -16.62 -12.90 -0.04
C VAL A 437 -17.60 -12.05 -0.84
N ARG A 438 -17.49 -11.95 -2.17
CA ARG A 438 -18.51 -11.30 -3.02
C ARG A 438 -18.14 -11.43 -4.49
N ALA A 439 -19.16 -11.34 -5.35
CA ALA A 439 -18.96 -11.11 -6.77
C ALA A 439 -18.67 -9.62 -7.02
N LEU A 440 -17.81 -9.33 -7.98
CA LEU A 440 -17.44 -7.98 -8.41
C LEU A 440 -18.14 -7.63 -9.71
N GLY A 441 -18.12 -8.54 -10.68
CA GLY A 441 -18.74 -8.35 -12.00
C GLY A 441 -18.13 -9.27 -13.06
N PRO A 442 -18.50 -9.11 -14.34
CA PRO A 442 -17.96 -9.90 -15.44
C PRO A 442 -16.46 -9.67 -15.67
N ILE A 443 -15.73 -10.71 -16.08
CA ILE A 443 -14.32 -10.58 -16.47
C ILE A 443 -14.21 -9.73 -17.76
N GLY A 444 -13.26 -8.80 -17.79
CA GLY A 444 -13.01 -7.93 -18.94
C GLY A 444 -13.87 -6.66 -19.00
N ASP A 445 -14.87 -6.53 -18.13
CA ASP A 445 -15.61 -5.27 -17.96
C ASP A 445 -14.69 -4.19 -17.31
N PRO A 446 -14.53 -3.00 -17.91
CA PRO A 446 -13.59 -1.99 -17.42
C PRO A 446 -13.85 -1.53 -15.99
N ASP A 447 -15.12 -1.41 -15.59
CA ASP A 447 -15.48 -0.97 -14.24
C ASP A 447 -15.18 -2.07 -13.21
N THR A 448 -15.45 -3.33 -13.57
CA THR A 448 -15.10 -4.49 -12.76
C THR A 448 -13.58 -4.62 -12.56
N GLU A 449 -12.79 -4.50 -13.63
CA GLU A 449 -11.32 -4.58 -13.54
C GLU A 449 -10.74 -3.38 -12.77
N THR A 450 -11.36 -2.21 -12.87
CA THR A 450 -11.03 -1.04 -12.04
C THR A 450 -11.35 -1.30 -10.56
N GLN A 451 -12.45 -1.97 -10.25
CA GLN A 451 -12.75 -2.35 -8.88
C GLN A 451 -11.74 -3.37 -8.33
N VAL A 452 -11.34 -4.34 -9.15
CA VAL A 452 -10.32 -5.36 -8.82
C VAL A 452 -8.99 -4.69 -8.46
N LEU A 453 -8.45 -3.81 -9.30
CA LEU A 453 -7.17 -3.16 -9.03
C LEU A 453 -7.21 -2.28 -7.77
N LEU A 454 -8.35 -1.67 -7.47
CA LEU A 454 -8.52 -0.84 -6.27
C LEU A 454 -8.48 -1.69 -5.00
N ILE A 455 -9.15 -2.85 -5.00
CA ILE A 455 -9.13 -3.78 -3.87
C ILE A 455 -7.74 -4.38 -3.67
N GLU A 456 -7.10 -4.83 -4.76
CA GLU A 456 -5.76 -5.43 -4.72
C GLU A 456 -4.70 -4.46 -4.15
N ASN A 457 -4.86 -3.16 -4.43
CA ASN A 457 -4.00 -2.12 -3.90
C ASN A 457 -4.45 -1.56 -2.53
N GLY A 458 -5.53 -2.08 -1.95
CA GLY A 458 -6.02 -1.65 -0.63
C GLY A 458 -6.54 -0.21 -0.60
N VAL A 459 -7.06 0.29 -1.72
CA VAL A 459 -7.62 1.63 -1.85
C VAL A 459 -9.03 1.67 -1.25
N VAL A 460 -9.31 2.68 -0.42
CA VAL A 460 -10.64 2.88 0.17
C VAL A 460 -11.58 3.45 -0.88
N THR A 461 -12.57 2.67 -1.29
CA THR A 461 -13.55 3.05 -2.33
C THR A 461 -14.94 3.39 -1.79
N ARG A 462 -15.18 3.12 -0.49
CA ARG A 462 -16.47 3.43 0.14
C ARG A 462 -16.76 4.94 0.10
N PRO A 463 -18.03 5.35 0.04
CA PRO A 463 -18.41 6.74 0.24
C PRO A 463 -17.95 7.29 1.60
N PHE A 464 -17.85 8.61 1.69
CA PHE A 464 -17.64 9.29 2.97
C PHE A 464 -18.79 8.99 3.93
N SER A 465 -18.48 8.70 5.19
CA SER A 465 -19.50 8.41 6.21
C SER A 465 -20.30 9.65 6.58
N ASP A 466 -21.53 9.47 7.06
CA ASP A 466 -22.38 10.57 7.53
C ASP A 466 -21.72 11.38 8.65
N ALA A 467 -20.96 10.72 9.53
CA ALA A 467 -20.19 11.39 10.59
C ALA A 467 -19.10 12.30 10.02
N ALA A 468 -18.41 11.88 8.94
CA ALA A 468 -17.42 12.71 8.26
C ALA A 468 -18.08 13.87 7.51
N LEU A 469 -19.20 13.63 6.82
CA LEU A 469 -19.96 14.66 6.11
C LEU A 469 -20.58 15.69 7.06
N ALA A 470 -21.00 15.28 8.26
CA ALA A 470 -21.51 16.19 9.30
C ALA A 470 -20.44 17.16 9.85
N CYS A 471 -19.15 16.88 9.62
CA CYS A 471 -18.07 17.80 9.98
C CYS A 471 -17.90 18.94 8.95
N LEU A 472 -18.56 18.86 7.79
CA LEU A 472 -18.43 19.88 6.74
C LEU A 472 -19.19 21.15 7.10
N PRO A 473 -18.64 22.33 6.77
CA PRO A 473 -19.41 23.56 6.84
C PRO A 473 -20.55 23.54 5.80
N PRO A 474 -21.58 24.39 5.98
CA PRO A 474 -22.65 24.53 4.99
C PRO A 474 -22.10 24.85 3.60
N SER A 475 -22.74 24.34 2.56
CA SER A 475 -22.33 24.61 1.17
C SER A 475 -22.41 26.10 0.79
N THR A 476 -23.13 26.93 1.55
CA THR A 476 -23.19 28.38 1.35
C THR A 476 -22.02 29.14 2.00
N TRP A 477 -21.11 28.46 2.68
CA TRP A 477 -19.99 29.09 3.37
C TRP A 477 -19.12 29.87 2.39
N ARG A 478 -18.69 31.06 2.82
CA ARG A 478 -17.73 31.93 2.14
C ARG A 478 -16.84 32.59 3.16
N VAL A 479 -15.63 32.95 2.74
CA VAL A 479 -14.82 33.93 3.47
C VAL A 479 -15.63 35.23 3.48
N ARG A 480 -16.03 35.68 4.67
CA ARG A 480 -16.72 36.96 4.87
C ARG A 480 -15.83 37.80 5.78
N ASP A 481 -15.82 39.11 5.56
CA ASP A 481 -15.28 40.04 6.56
C ASP A 481 -16.00 39.79 7.89
N ALA A 482 -15.27 39.88 9.00
CA ALA A 482 -15.50 39.27 10.31
C ALA A 482 -16.82 39.60 11.06
N THR A 483 -17.88 40.06 10.41
CA THR A 483 -19.05 40.70 11.02
C THR A 483 -20.27 39.79 11.23
N GLY A 484 -20.27 38.52 10.81
CA GLY A 484 -21.51 37.74 10.68
C GLY A 484 -21.71 36.43 11.47
N ALA A 485 -20.67 35.78 12.02
CA ALA A 485 -20.82 34.52 12.76
C ALA A 485 -19.59 34.21 13.63
N ALA A 486 -19.79 33.65 14.83
CA ALA A 486 -18.72 33.27 15.76
C ALA A 486 -17.66 32.34 15.15
N GLU A 487 -18.09 31.42 14.26
CA GLU A 487 -17.19 30.48 13.55
C GLU A 487 -16.32 31.20 12.51
N GLY A 488 -16.87 32.17 11.76
CA GLY A 488 -16.14 32.97 10.77
C GLY A 488 -15.10 33.89 11.42
N HIS A 489 -15.43 34.48 12.57
CA HIS A 489 -14.51 35.31 13.34
C HIS A 489 -13.29 34.49 13.84
N ARG A 490 -13.50 33.24 14.24
CA ARG A 490 -12.41 32.34 14.65
C ARG A 490 -11.48 31.96 13.50
N LEU A 491 -12.02 31.72 12.31
CA LEU A 491 -11.22 31.35 11.14
C LEU A 491 -10.42 32.53 10.57
N MET A 492 -10.87 33.77 10.76
CA MET A 492 -10.17 34.99 10.34
C MET A 492 -9.13 35.48 11.35
N ALA A 493 -9.29 35.14 12.64
CA ALA A 493 -8.42 35.62 13.70
C ALA A 493 -6.95 35.24 13.47
N GLY A 494 -6.06 36.24 13.51
CA GLY A 494 -4.63 36.06 13.32
C GLY A 494 -4.18 35.85 11.87
N ARG A 495 -5.08 35.92 10.87
CA ARG A 495 -4.70 35.83 9.46
C ARG A 495 -4.25 37.16 8.89
N GLU A 496 -3.22 37.12 8.06
CA GLU A 496 -2.79 38.26 7.26
C GLU A 496 -3.64 38.40 5.99
N ASP A 497 -4.03 39.63 5.66
CA ASP A 497 -4.80 39.91 4.46
C ASP A 497 -3.84 40.16 3.28
N LEU A 498 -3.80 39.21 2.34
CA LEU A 498 -2.99 39.26 1.13
C LEU A 498 -3.87 39.34 -0.13
N ARG A 499 -5.15 39.72 0.00
CA ARG A 499 -6.09 39.86 -1.14
C ARG A 499 -5.68 40.97 -2.11
N GLY A 500 -4.87 41.93 -1.64
CA GLY A 500 -4.29 42.99 -2.47
C GLY A 500 -3.21 42.50 -3.44
N GLU A 501 -2.63 41.33 -3.20
CA GLU A 501 -1.55 40.80 -4.04
C GLU A 501 -2.06 40.20 -5.36
N TYR A 502 -1.20 40.24 -6.39
CA TYR A 502 -1.48 39.72 -7.72
C TYR A 502 -1.16 38.22 -7.79
N VAL A 503 -2.00 37.43 -7.13
CA VAL A 503 -1.86 35.97 -7.04
C VAL A 503 -2.43 35.26 -8.27
N LEU A 504 -1.73 34.25 -8.77
CA LEU A 504 -2.17 33.34 -9.85
C LEU A 504 -1.86 31.88 -9.52
N SER A 505 -2.56 30.94 -10.15
CA SER A 505 -2.18 29.51 -10.16
C SER A 505 -1.86 29.03 -11.57
N VAL A 506 -1.06 27.96 -11.68
CA VAL A 506 -0.77 27.29 -12.95
C VAL A 506 -0.91 25.79 -12.74
N ASP A 507 -1.87 25.19 -13.43
CA ASP A 507 -2.31 23.82 -13.18
C ASP A 507 -2.50 23.03 -14.49
N PRO A 508 -2.62 21.69 -14.44
CA PRO A 508 -3.06 20.91 -15.60
C PRO A 508 -4.46 21.32 -16.09
N PRO A 509 -4.78 21.11 -17.38
CA PRO A 509 -6.11 21.38 -17.89
C PRO A 509 -7.18 20.57 -17.14
N GLY A 510 -8.29 21.23 -16.78
CA GLY A 510 -9.39 20.60 -16.02
C GLY A 510 -9.14 20.42 -14.52
N CYS A 511 -8.04 20.95 -13.97
CA CYS A 511 -7.79 20.95 -12.53
C CYS A 511 -8.90 21.71 -11.77
N THR A 512 -9.47 21.07 -10.74
CA THR A 512 -10.54 21.64 -9.89
C THR A 512 -10.11 21.78 -8.44
N ASP A 513 -9.02 21.12 -8.06
CA ASP A 513 -8.43 20.98 -6.74
C ASP A 513 -7.09 21.75 -6.66
N ILE A 514 -7.14 23.05 -6.99
CA ILE A 514 -5.96 23.93 -6.96
C ILE A 514 -5.45 24.08 -5.52
N ASP A 515 -4.31 23.45 -5.23
CA ASP A 515 -3.64 23.46 -3.92
C ASP A 515 -2.76 24.71 -3.74
N ASP A 516 -2.11 25.18 -4.80
CA ASP A 516 -1.07 26.19 -4.75
C ASP A 516 -1.32 27.40 -5.67
N ALA A 517 -0.83 28.55 -5.23
CA ALA A 517 -0.85 29.79 -5.99
C ALA A 517 0.39 30.63 -5.66
N LEU A 518 0.81 31.48 -6.60
CA LEU A 518 2.04 32.23 -6.54
C LEU A 518 1.81 33.72 -6.79
N HIS A 519 2.64 34.57 -6.17
CA HIS A 519 2.85 35.94 -6.61
C HIS A 519 4.32 36.34 -6.51
N CYS A 520 4.70 37.39 -7.23
CA CYS A 520 6.01 38.02 -7.14
C CYS A 520 5.89 39.54 -7.30
N ARG A 521 6.26 40.28 -6.25
CA ARG A 521 6.29 41.74 -6.23
C ARG A 521 7.69 42.26 -5.97
N LEU A 522 8.01 43.42 -6.54
CA LEU A 522 9.27 44.10 -6.29
C LEU A 522 9.23 44.77 -4.91
N LEU A 523 10.33 44.67 -4.17
CA LEU A 523 10.48 45.37 -2.90
C LEU A 523 11.16 46.73 -3.11
N PRO A 524 10.82 47.74 -2.30
CA PRO A 524 11.52 49.02 -2.32
C PRO A 524 13.03 48.86 -2.03
N PRO A 525 13.89 49.77 -2.50
CA PRO A 525 15.30 49.79 -2.14
C PRO A 525 15.48 49.99 -0.64
N GLU A 526 16.46 49.32 -0.03
CA GLU A 526 16.77 49.49 1.38
C GLU A 526 17.45 50.85 1.63
N THR A 527 17.02 51.58 2.66
CA THR A 527 17.55 52.92 2.97
C THR A 527 18.99 52.93 3.48
N ASN A 528 19.61 51.76 3.71
CA ASN A 528 20.93 51.61 4.33
C ASN A 528 21.97 50.87 3.45
N GLU A 529 21.65 50.45 2.22
CA GLU A 529 22.66 49.91 1.31
C GLU A 529 23.42 51.08 0.65
N GLY A 530 24.62 51.39 1.15
CA GLY A 530 25.43 52.52 0.69
C GLY A 530 25.75 52.50 -0.81
N ASN A 531 25.53 53.66 -1.45
CA ASN A 531 26.12 54.15 -2.70
C ASN A 531 26.18 53.22 -3.92
N HIS A 532 25.17 52.39 -4.15
CA HIS A 532 25.01 51.66 -5.41
C HIS A 532 23.73 52.08 -6.15
N ASP A 533 23.81 52.07 -7.48
CA ASP A 533 22.84 52.57 -8.45
C ASP A 533 21.37 52.38 -8.02
N ALA A 534 20.72 53.48 -7.61
CA ALA A 534 19.34 53.52 -7.12
C ALA A 534 18.29 53.23 -8.20
N SER A 535 18.69 52.91 -9.44
CA SER A 535 17.79 52.72 -10.57
C SER A 535 17.28 51.29 -10.77
N ARG A 536 17.79 50.27 -10.06
CA ARG A 536 17.36 48.87 -10.21
C ARG A 536 16.92 48.21 -8.89
N PRO A 537 15.69 47.66 -8.81
CA PRO A 537 15.26 46.88 -7.65
C PRO A 537 16.06 45.58 -7.56
N ARG A 538 16.77 45.40 -6.44
CA ARG A 538 17.58 44.20 -6.17
C ARG A 538 16.81 43.08 -5.50
N ARG A 539 15.62 43.36 -4.98
CA ARG A 539 14.87 42.41 -4.15
C ARG A 539 13.42 42.29 -4.58
N VAL A 540 12.92 41.08 -4.40
CA VAL A 540 11.52 40.71 -4.60
C VAL A 540 11.00 39.97 -3.39
N GLU A 541 9.69 40.09 -3.18
CA GLU A 541 8.95 39.16 -2.33
C GLU A 541 8.23 38.19 -3.25
N VAL A 542 8.46 36.90 -3.01
CA VAL A 542 7.73 35.79 -3.63
C VAL A 542 6.82 35.17 -2.59
N GLY A 543 5.52 35.10 -2.89
CA GLY A 543 4.57 34.37 -2.06
C GLY A 543 4.22 33.04 -2.67
N VAL A 544 4.37 31.96 -1.90
CA VAL A 544 3.82 30.63 -2.18
C VAL A 544 2.64 30.41 -1.26
N HIS A 545 1.44 30.39 -1.80
CA HIS A 545 0.18 30.31 -1.06
C HIS A 545 -0.43 28.92 -1.23
N ILE A 546 -0.59 28.19 -0.13
CA ILE A 546 -1.14 26.83 -0.14
C ILE A 546 -2.51 26.81 0.51
N ALA A 547 -3.45 26.05 -0.03
CA ALA A 547 -4.79 25.86 0.51
C ALA A 547 -4.76 25.48 2.01
N ASP A 548 -5.48 26.22 2.87
CA ASP A 548 -5.51 25.93 4.31
C ASP A 548 -6.61 24.91 4.65
N VAL A 549 -6.33 23.63 4.37
CA VAL A 549 -7.23 22.52 4.70
C VAL A 549 -7.42 22.38 6.22
N THR A 550 -6.40 22.73 7.02
CA THR A 550 -6.46 22.59 8.49
C THR A 550 -7.47 23.53 9.14
N ALA A 551 -7.88 24.60 8.44
CA ALA A 551 -8.97 25.46 8.86
C ALA A 551 -10.32 24.73 8.93
N PHE A 552 -10.53 23.74 8.06
CA PHE A 552 -11.80 22.99 7.94
C PHE A 552 -11.72 21.59 8.55
N VAL A 553 -10.56 20.94 8.50
CA VAL A 553 -10.37 19.56 8.99
C VAL A 553 -9.70 19.57 10.37
N ARG A 554 -10.53 19.58 11.42
CA ARG A 554 -10.04 19.56 12.82
C ARG A 554 -9.47 18.19 13.20
N HIS A 555 -8.33 18.18 13.88
CA HIS A 555 -7.69 16.94 14.34
C HIS A 555 -8.63 16.10 15.22
N GLY A 556 -8.66 14.78 14.99
CA GLY A 556 -9.47 13.82 15.74
C GLY A 556 -10.97 13.82 15.39
N SER A 557 -11.42 14.67 14.45
CA SER A 557 -12.78 14.60 13.91
C SER A 557 -12.98 13.36 13.04
N ALA A 558 -14.24 12.96 12.80
CA ALA A 558 -14.56 11.85 11.90
C ALA A 558 -14.01 12.09 10.47
N LEU A 559 -14.01 13.34 10.01
CA LEU A 559 -13.43 13.74 8.74
C LEU A 559 -11.89 13.59 8.72
N ASP A 560 -11.21 13.94 9.82
CA ASP A 560 -9.77 13.74 9.97
C ASP A 560 -9.39 12.26 9.97
N MET A 561 -10.18 11.43 10.66
CA MET A 561 -9.99 9.98 10.67
C MET A 561 -10.15 9.37 9.28
N GLU A 562 -11.15 9.79 8.51
CA GLU A 562 -11.37 9.35 7.14
C GLU A 562 -10.24 9.82 6.20
N ALA A 563 -9.79 11.07 6.32
CA ALA A 563 -8.65 11.60 5.56
C ALA A 563 -7.35 10.84 5.89
N ARG A 564 -7.13 10.54 7.18
CA ARG A 564 -6.01 9.70 7.65
C ARG A 564 -6.11 8.30 7.03
N GLU A 565 -7.26 7.65 7.07
CA GLU A 565 -7.46 6.30 6.53
C GLU A 565 -7.14 6.24 5.03
N ARG A 566 -7.62 7.22 4.25
CA ARG A 566 -7.35 7.34 2.81
C ARG A 566 -5.89 7.69 2.52
N GLY A 567 -5.30 8.60 3.31
CA GLY A 567 -3.89 8.99 3.27
C GLY A 567 -3.46 9.84 2.06
N SER A 568 -3.99 9.55 0.87
CA SER A 568 -3.76 10.31 -0.37
C SER A 568 -4.96 10.17 -1.32
N THR A 569 -5.19 11.17 -2.16
CA THR A 569 -6.07 11.04 -3.33
C THR A 569 -5.42 10.06 -4.32
N VAL A 570 -6.22 9.18 -4.91
CA VAL A 570 -5.78 8.19 -5.91
C VAL A 570 -6.24 8.64 -7.29
N TYR A 571 -5.28 8.79 -8.21
CA TYR A 571 -5.54 9.17 -9.59
C TYR A 571 -5.50 7.92 -10.47
N LEU A 572 -6.58 7.66 -11.19
CA LEU A 572 -6.72 6.58 -12.17
C LEU A 572 -6.96 7.21 -13.55
N VAL A 573 -6.95 6.38 -14.59
CA VAL A 573 -7.34 6.83 -15.92
C VAL A 573 -8.83 7.13 -15.94
N GLY A 574 -9.20 8.40 -16.14
CA GLY A 574 -10.58 8.87 -16.24
C GLY A 574 -11.36 8.95 -14.91
N GLN A 575 -10.73 8.68 -13.77
CA GLN A 575 -11.36 8.77 -12.45
C GLN A 575 -10.37 9.22 -11.38
N ARG A 576 -10.86 9.95 -10.38
CA ARG A 576 -10.11 10.33 -9.17
C ARG A 576 -10.89 9.91 -7.93
N LEU A 577 -10.21 9.27 -6.98
CA LEU A 577 -10.76 8.94 -5.66
C LEU A 577 -10.20 9.91 -4.63
N GLU A 578 -11.06 10.80 -4.14
CA GLU A 578 -10.66 11.94 -3.31
C GLU A 578 -10.34 11.51 -1.86
N MET A 579 -9.31 12.13 -1.28
CA MET A 579 -9.00 12.03 0.14
C MET A 579 -10.02 12.79 1.00
N LEU A 580 -10.50 13.93 0.51
CA LEU A 580 -11.46 14.81 1.18
C LEU A 580 -12.75 14.91 0.35
N PRO A 581 -13.91 15.19 0.98
CA PRO A 581 -15.17 15.38 0.27
C PRO A 581 -15.09 16.51 -0.76
N SER A 582 -15.82 16.34 -1.88
CA SER A 582 -15.82 17.26 -3.02
C SER A 582 -16.12 18.72 -2.67
N LEU A 583 -16.91 18.98 -1.62
CA LEU A 583 -17.16 20.34 -1.13
C LEU A 583 -15.88 21.05 -0.66
N LEU A 584 -14.96 20.33 0.00
CA LEU A 584 -13.67 20.89 0.40
C LEU A 584 -12.73 20.96 -0.80
N THR A 585 -12.61 19.84 -1.53
CA THR A 585 -11.66 19.66 -2.64
C THR A 585 -11.88 20.65 -3.77
N ASN A 586 -13.12 20.78 -4.28
CA ASN A 586 -13.39 21.53 -5.50
C ASN A 586 -13.87 22.98 -5.25
N ARG A 587 -14.02 23.39 -3.99
CA ARG A 587 -14.63 24.68 -3.67
C ARG A 587 -14.01 25.41 -2.49
N LEU A 588 -14.14 24.85 -1.28
CA LEU A 588 -13.80 25.61 -0.06
C LEU A 588 -12.30 25.77 0.16
N CYS A 589 -11.53 24.71 -0.13
CA CYS A 589 -10.07 24.74 0.01
C CYS A 589 -9.39 25.16 -1.30
N SER A 590 -9.93 24.75 -2.45
CA SER A 590 -9.30 25.06 -3.75
C SER A 590 -9.18 26.57 -3.97
N LEU A 591 -7.99 27.00 -4.39
CA LEU A 591 -7.61 28.40 -4.63
C LEU A 591 -8.14 28.95 -5.97
N GLN A 592 -9.43 28.70 -6.23
CA GLN A 592 -10.14 29.13 -7.43
C GLN A 592 -10.05 30.65 -7.65
N PRO A 593 -9.96 31.11 -8.92
CA PRO A 593 -9.86 32.52 -9.24
C PRO A 593 -11.17 33.28 -8.94
N GLY A 594 -11.06 34.55 -8.58
CA GLY A 594 -12.18 35.45 -8.36
C GLY A 594 -12.91 35.30 -7.03
N GLU A 595 -12.44 34.42 -6.13
CA GLU A 595 -13.02 34.26 -4.79
C GLU A 595 -11.96 34.33 -3.69
N ASP A 596 -12.35 34.88 -2.53
CA ASP A 596 -11.49 34.91 -1.35
C ASP A 596 -11.31 33.50 -0.77
N ARG A 597 -10.07 33.16 -0.41
CA ARG A 597 -9.68 31.82 0.07
C ARG A 597 -8.74 31.87 1.26
N LEU A 598 -8.88 30.90 2.15
CA LEU A 598 -7.95 30.70 3.27
C LEU A 598 -6.70 29.98 2.77
N ALA A 599 -5.55 30.55 3.07
CA ALA A 599 -4.27 29.98 2.68
C ALA A 599 -3.29 29.93 3.86
N PHE A 600 -2.29 29.08 3.73
CA PHE A 600 -1.05 29.10 4.48
C PHE A 600 0.05 29.56 3.53
N SER A 601 0.60 30.74 3.78
CA SER A 601 1.56 31.38 2.88
C SER A 601 2.99 31.28 3.40
N VAL A 602 3.90 30.98 2.48
CA VAL A 602 5.35 31.11 2.63
C VAL A 602 5.77 32.34 1.84
N LEU A 603 6.22 33.39 2.53
CA LEU A 603 6.69 34.63 1.92
C LEU A 603 8.22 34.65 1.98
N LEU A 604 8.84 34.76 0.81
CA LEU A 604 10.28 34.65 0.60
C LEU A 604 10.79 35.99 0.09
N GLU A 605 11.73 36.60 0.80
CA GLU A 605 12.49 37.72 0.28
C GLU A 605 13.70 37.20 -0.48
N MET A 606 13.79 37.51 -1.77
CA MET A 606 14.81 36.95 -2.65
C MET A 606 15.58 38.03 -3.39
N ASP A 607 16.87 37.76 -3.61
CA ASP A 607 17.71 38.56 -4.48
C ASP A 607 17.37 38.32 -5.96
N VAL A 608 17.15 39.40 -6.71
CA VAL A 608 16.72 39.36 -8.11
C VAL A 608 17.82 38.88 -9.04
N GLU A 609 19.10 38.89 -8.66
CA GLU A 609 20.23 38.45 -9.47
C GLU A 609 20.69 37.04 -9.09
N THR A 610 20.83 36.73 -7.81
CA THR A 610 21.33 35.42 -7.35
C THR A 610 20.25 34.38 -7.09
N ALA A 611 18.97 34.82 -7.01
CA ALA A 611 17.85 34.00 -6.52
C ALA A 611 18.09 33.42 -5.12
N GLU A 612 18.97 34.02 -4.32
CA GLU A 612 19.18 33.63 -2.92
C GLU A 612 18.03 34.12 -2.04
N VAL A 613 17.55 33.24 -1.16
CA VAL A 613 16.56 33.59 -0.13
C VAL A 613 17.29 34.31 1.00
N ARG A 614 16.92 35.57 1.24
CA ARG A 614 17.44 36.39 2.34
C ARG A 614 16.66 36.15 3.63
N SER A 615 15.33 36.05 3.53
CA SER A 615 14.46 35.80 4.67
C SER A 615 13.21 35.01 4.27
N THR A 616 12.67 34.25 5.22
CA THR A 616 11.44 33.47 5.04
C THR A 616 10.48 33.76 6.17
N ARG A 617 9.21 34.02 5.81
CA ARG A 617 8.12 34.28 6.76
C ARG A 617 6.95 33.36 6.47
N PHE A 618 6.40 32.76 7.51
CA PHE A 618 5.26 31.83 7.41
C PHE A 618 4.04 32.45 8.09
N VAL A 619 2.92 32.53 7.39
CA VAL A 619 1.69 33.10 7.94
C VAL A 619 0.46 32.35 7.46
N ARG A 620 -0.57 32.25 8.31
CA ARG A 620 -1.92 32.00 7.82
C ARG A 620 -2.43 33.28 7.18
N SER A 621 -3.05 33.17 6.02
CA SER A 621 -3.51 34.34 5.26
C SER A 621 -4.87 34.13 4.63
N VAL A 622 -5.40 35.23 4.09
CA VAL A 622 -6.52 35.25 3.15
C VAL A 622 -5.99 35.81 1.83
N ILE A 623 -6.25 35.12 0.73
CA ILE A 623 -5.82 35.51 -0.62
C ILE A 623 -7.01 35.65 -1.56
N HIS A 624 -6.79 36.34 -2.67
CA HIS A 624 -7.73 36.44 -3.79
C HIS A 624 -6.97 36.09 -5.08
N SER A 625 -7.16 34.87 -5.58
CA SER A 625 -6.52 34.46 -6.85
C SER A 625 -7.14 35.23 -8.01
N ARG A 626 -6.31 35.93 -8.80
CA ARG A 626 -6.76 36.77 -9.92
C ARG A 626 -7.04 35.93 -11.16
N GLN A 627 -6.25 34.88 -11.37
CA GLN A 627 -6.32 34.05 -12.56
C GLN A 627 -5.78 32.64 -12.27
N ALA A 628 -6.47 31.62 -12.81
CA ALA A 628 -5.95 30.26 -12.91
C ALA A 628 -5.56 29.99 -14.37
N LEU A 629 -4.32 29.57 -14.59
CA LEU A 629 -3.76 29.31 -15.92
C LEU A 629 -3.55 27.82 -16.11
N THR A 630 -3.66 27.35 -17.37
CA THR A 630 -3.06 26.05 -17.72
C THR A 630 -1.56 26.21 -17.96
N TYR A 631 -0.78 25.14 -17.83
CA TYR A 631 0.65 25.16 -18.18
C TYR A 631 0.91 25.72 -19.58
N GLU A 632 0.11 25.30 -20.57
CA GLU A 632 0.20 25.81 -21.95
C GLU A 632 -0.09 27.31 -22.06
N ALA A 633 -1.10 27.80 -21.33
CA ALA A 633 -1.42 29.23 -21.32
C ALA A 633 -0.31 30.05 -20.63
N ALA A 634 0.24 29.54 -19.53
CA ALA A 634 1.38 30.16 -18.85
C ALA A 634 2.60 30.20 -19.77
N GLN A 635 2.87 29.11 -20.52
CA GLN A 635 3.97 29.04 -21.47
C GLN A 635 3.82 30.07 -22.59
N ARG A 636 2.65 30.18 -23.21
CA ARG A 636 2.38 31.23 -24.23
C ARG A 636 2.61 32.65 -23.72
N ILE A 637 2.29 32.93 -22.45
CA ILE A 637 2.57 34.24 -21.82
C ILE A 637 4.07 34.46 -21.60
N LEU A 638 4.81 33.40 -21.24
CA LEU A 638 6.27 33.44 -21.06
C LEU A 638 6.98 33.65 -22.40
N ASP A 639 6.50 33.00 -23.47
CA ASP A 639 7.05 33.09 -24.83
C ASP A 639 6.69 34.42 -25.53
N GLY A 640 5.75 35.18 -24.95
CA GLY A 640 5.30 36.48 -25.47
C GLY A 640 4.24 36.38 -26.56
N GLU A 641 3.66 35.19 -26.75
CA GLU A 641 2.58 34.93 -27.70
C GLU A 641 1.23 35.41 -27.17
N ASP A 642 1.04 35.38 -25.86
CA ASP A 642 -0.17 35.85 -25.18
C ASP A 642 0.11 36.96 -24.16
N THR A 643 -0.93 37.75 -23.87
CA THR A 643 -0.91 38.75 -22.80
C THR A 643 -1.82 38.30 -21.64
N PRO A 644 -1.37 38.41 -20.38
CA PRO A 644 -2.20 38.07 -19.23
C PRO A 644 -3.36 39.05 -19.08
N ALA A 645 -4.39 38.65 -18.33
CA ALA A 645 -5.57 39.48 -18.08
C ALA A 645 -5.22 40.85 -17.47
N GLU A 646 -4.16 40.89 -16.65
CA GLU A 646 -3.64 42.12 -16.06
C GLU A 646 -2.10 42.20 -16.20
N ALA A 647 -1.58 43.37 -16.54
CA ALA A 647 -0.14 43.57 -16.75
C ALA A 647 0.74 43.17 -15.54
N PRO A 648 0.34 43.44 -14.27
CA PRO A 648 1.10 42.99 -13.10
C PRO A 648 1.26 41.47 -12.99
N LEU A 649 0.27 40.68 -13.44
CA LEU A 649 0.32 39.21 -13.41
C LEU A 649 1.38 38.69 -14.37
N GLY A 650 1.46 39.24 -15.59
CA GLY A 650 2.50 38.86 -16.55
C GLY A 650 3.89 39.21 -16.07
N ALA A 651 4.04 40.38 -15.46
CA ALA A 651 5.31 40.78 -14.88
C ALA A 651 5.71 39.87 -13.70
N SER A 652 4.75 39.47 -12.86
CA SER A 652 4.92 38.48 -11.79
C SER A 652 5.40 37.14 -12.35
N LEU A 653 4.68 36.57 -13.32
CA LEU A 653 4.97 35.28 -13.93
C LEU A 653 6.37 35.24 -14.57
N ARG A 654 6.76 36.28 -15.32
CA ARG A 654 8.10 36.37 -15.93
C ARG A 654 9.22 36.46 -14.90
N ARG A 655 9.01 37.21 -13.80
CA ARG A 655 9.98 37.27 -12.70
C ARG A 655 10.11 35.92 -12.00
N LEU A 656 8.99 35.25 -11.74
CA LEU A 656 8.98 33.90 -11.20
C LEU A 656 9.77 32.94 -12.09
N ASN A 657 9.56 32.96 -13.42
CA ASN A 657 10.30 32.09 -14.34
C ASN A 657 11.81 32.35 -14.30
N ALA A 658 12.23 33.63 -14.32
CA ALA A 658 13.64 34.00 -14.27
C ALA A 658 14.34 33.52 -12.99
N LEU A 659 13.64 33.57 -11.85
CA LEU A 659 14.14 33.03 -10.58
C LEU A 659 14.17 31.50 -10.60
N ALA A 660 13.11 30.84 -11.08
CA ALA A 660 13.01 29.39 -11.15
C ALA A 660 14.12 28.78 -12.01
N GLN A 661 14.43 29.34 -13.17
CA GLN A 661 15.54 28.88 -14.01
C GLN A 661 16.89 28.88 -13.26
N ARG A 662 17.12 29.86 -12.38
CA ARG A 662 18.34 29.94 -11.56
C ARG A 662 18.33 28.97 -10.40
N LEU A 663 17.20 28.84 -9.70
CA LEU A 663 17.00 27.83 -8.65
C LEU A 663 17.27 26.41 -9.20
N ARG A 664 16.66 26.09 -10.35
CA ARG A 664 16.86 24.82 -11.05
C ARG A 664 18.31 24.57 -11.39
N ARG A 665 19.00 25.57 -11.95
CA ARG A 665 20.43 25.45 -12.29
C ARG A 665 21.26 25.11 -11.05
N ARG A 666 21.08 25.85 -9.95
CA ARG A 666 21.78 25.59 -8.68
C ARG A 666 21.48 24.20 -8.12
N ARG A 667 20.22 23.76 -8.20
CA ARG A 667 19.77 22.44 -7.75
C ARG A 667 20.43 21.30 -8.55
N ILE A 668 20.52 21.45 -9.87
CA ILE A 668 21.22 20.50 -10.74
C ILE A 668 22.73 20.50 -10.46
N GLU A 669 23.35 21.67 -10.30
CA GLU A 669 24.77 21.80 -9.94
C GLU A 669 25.10 21.18 -8.57
N ALA A 670 24.15 21.21 -7.64
CA ALA A 670 24.21 20.53 -6.34
C ALA A 670 24.07 19.01 -6.44
N GLY A 671 23.62 18.48 -7.58
CA GLY A 671 23.51 17.04 -7.87
C GLY A 671 22.10 16.48 -7.81
N ALA A 672 21.07 17.29 -8.05
CA ALA A 672 19.70 16.78 -8.19
C ALA A 672 19.56 15.95 -9.49
N LEU A 673 18.79 14.88 -9.40
CA LEU A 673 18.59 13.95 -10.51
C LEU A 673 17.35 14.34 -11.32
N THR A 674 17.52 14.52 -12.63
CA THR A 674 16.39 14.61 -13.58
C THR A 674 16.15 13.22 -14.14
N LEU A 675 15.23 12.46 -13.53
CA LEU A 675 14.92 11.09 -13.96
C LEU A 675 13.57 11.03 -14.67
N ALA A 676 13.44 10.10 -15.59
CA ALA A 676 12.21 9.84 -16.33
C ALA A 676 11.40 8.71 -15.70
N SER A 677 10.08 8.83 -15.77
CA SER A 677 9.11 7.79 -15.42
C SER A 677 8.44 7.29 -16.70
N PRO A 678 8.20 5.98 -16.87
CA PRO A 678 7.48 5.45 -18.03
C PRO A 678 5.96 5.65 -17.87
N GLU A 679 5.52 6.89 -17.68
CA GLU A 679 4.12 7.22 -17.40
C GLU A 679 3.32 7.46 -18.68
N ILE A 680 2.38 6.56 -18.96
CA ILE A 680 1.45 6.68 -20.07
C ILE A 680 0.27 7.56 -19.65
N ARG A 681 -0.05 8.57 -20.46
CA ARG A 681 -1.25 9.39 -20.29
C ARG A 681 -2.33 9.00 -21.29
N PHE A 682 -3.56 9.08 -20.81
CA PHE A 682 -4.76 8.86 -21.59
C PHE A 682 -5.59 10.13 -21.56
N GLU A 683 -6.06 10.57 -22.72
CA GLU A 683 -7.09 11.61 -22.83
C GLU A 683 -8.46 10.94 -22.81
N VAL A 684 -9.39 11.54 -22.08
CA VAL A 684 -10.78 11.11 -22.07
C VAL A 684 -11.57 12.15 -22.85
N ASP A 685 -12.20 11.74 -23.94
CA ASP A 685 -12.99 12.62 -24.76
C ASP A 685 -14.35 12.95 -24.10
N ALA A 686 -15.11 13.86 -24.71
CA ALA A 686 -16.42 14.28 -24.21
C ALA A 686 -17.48 13.16 -24.22
N ARG A 687 -17.24 12.04 -24.90
CA ARG A 687 -18.11 10.85 -24.93
C ARG A 687 -17.69 9.82 -23.88
N GLY A 688 -16.62 10.08 -23.14
CA GLY A 688 -16.03 9.16 -22.16
C GLY A 688 -15.09 8.13 -22.78
N GLU A 689 -14.78 8.24 -24.08
CA GLU A 689 -13.81 7.36 -24.74
C GLU A 689 -12.39 7.75 -24.38
N ARG A 690 -11.58 6.75 -24.07
CA ARG A 690 -10.21 6.90 -23.55
C ARG A 690 -9.23 6.64 -24.70
N ALA A 691 -8.52 7.67 -25.16
CA ALA A 691 -7.50 7.58 -26.19
C ALA A 691 -6.11 7.70 -25.56
N LEU A 692 -5.14 6.93 -26.06
CA LEU A 692 -3.73 7.15 -25.74
C LEU A 692 -3.32 8.51 -26.29
N GLN A 693 -2.64 9.32 -25.47
CA GLN A 693 -2.06 10.56 -25.97
C GLN A 693 -0.91 10.20 -26.94
N GLY A 694 -0.97 10.76 -28.17
CA GLY A 694 -0.17 10.31 -29.32
C GLY A 694 1.31 10.71 -29.32
N ASP A 695 1.73 11.57 -28.39
CA ASP A 695 3.14 11.85 -28.15
C ASP A 695 3.70 10.75 -27.26
N SER A 696 4.83 10.16 -27.65
CA SER A 696 5.40 8.99 -26.97
C SER A 696 5.33 9.15 -25.43
N ALA A 697 4.87 8.13 -24.71
CA ALA A 697 4.67 8.12 -23.25
C ALA A 697 5.94 8.46 -22.40
N LEU A 698 7.05 8.80 -23.07
CA LEU A 698 8.35 9.12 -22.53
C LEU A 698 8.82 10.55 -22.88
N GLN A 699 8.06 11.29 -23.70
CA GLN A 699 8.36 12.67 -24.08
C GLN A 699 7.30 13.61 -23.46
N HIS A 700 7.36 13.80 -22.14
CA HIS A 700 6.67 14.97 -21.58
C HIS A 700 7.40 16.24 -21.99
N ALA A 701 6.62 17.25 -22.40
CA ALA A 701 7.14 18.57 -22.72
C ALA A 701 7.80 19.17 -21.48
N ASP A 702 9.13 19.21 -21.50
CA ASP A 702 10.02 19.80 -20.50
C ASP A 702 9.93 21.34 -20.60
N ALA A 703 8.75 21.90 -20.31
CA ALA A 703 8.44 23.31 -20.51
C ALA A 703 8.75 24.15 -19.26
N ASP A 704 9.21 25.38 -19.49
CA ASP A 704 9.57 26.35 -18.44
C ASP A 704 8.45 26.56 -17.41
N SER A 705 7.19 26.59 -17.86
CA SER A 705 6.02 26.72 -16.98
C SER A 705 5.92 25.61 -15.92
N HIS A 706 6.32 24.37 -16.23
CA HIS A 706 6.32 23.26 -15.27
C HIS A 706 7.45 23.43 -14.27
N HIS A 707 8.66 23.74 -14.75
CA HIS A 707 9.82 23.98 -13.88
C HIS A 707 9.61 25.17 -12.94
N LEU A 708 8.91 26.21 -13.41
CA LEU A 708 8.54 27.37 -12.59
C LEU A 708 7.80 26.94 -11.31
N ILE A 709 6.71 26.20 -11.47
CA ILE A 709 5.92 25.72 -10.34
C ILE A 709 6.74 24.74 -9.49
N GLU A 710 7.44 23.80 -10.11
CA GLU A 710 8.26 22.80 -9.42
C GLU A 710 9.28 23.45 -8.45
N GLU A 711 10.06 24.42 -8.93
CA GLU A 711 11.13 25.03 -8.12
C GLU A 711 10.58 25.81 -6.91
N PHE A 712 9.47 26.53 -7.04
CA PHE A 712 8.87 27.22 -5.89
C PHE A 712 8.19 26.28 -4.91
N MET A 713 7.61 25.17 -5.38
CA MET A 713 7.10 24.13 -4.48
C MET A 713 8.23 23.46 -3.71
N LEU A 714 9.34 23.12 -4.38
CA LEU A 714 10.53 22.55 -3.74
C LEU A 714 11.12 23.51 -2.70
N LEU A 715 11.22 24.80 -3.04
CA LEU A 715 11.75 25.83 -2.13
C LEU A 715 10.86 26.01 -0.89
N ALA A 716 9.54 26.10 -1.06
CA ALA A 716 8.59 26.19 0.04
C ALA A 716 8.65 24.96 0.95
N ASN A 717 8.68 23.76 0.36
CA ASN A 717 8.80 22.49 1.08
C ASN A 717 10.10 22.42 1.91
N GLY A 718 11.24 22.83 1.34
CA GLY A 718 12.53 22.88 2.03
C GLY A 718 12.49 23.86 3.22
N ALA A 719 12.00 25.08 3.00
CA ALA A 719 11.91 26.10 4.06
C ALA A 719 10.99 25.68 5.22
N VAL A 720 9.85 25.05 4.91
CA VAL A 720 8.95 24.49 5.94
C VAL A 720 9.65 23.35 6.70
N ALA A 721 10.38 22.47 6.01
CA ALA A 721 11.09 21.37 6.64
C ALA A 721 12.12 21.86 7.68
N GLU A 722 12.91 22.89 7.34
CA GLU A 722 13.87 23.53 8.25
C GLU A 722 13.17 24.16 9.46
N ARG A 723 12.06 24.86 9.23
CA ARG A 723 11.28 25.48 10.30
C ARG A 723 10.70 24.46 11.27
N LEU A 724 10.18 23.34 10.74
CA LEU A 724 9.65 22.24 11.55
C LEU A 724 10.74 21.53 12.34
N LEU A 725 11.88 21.24 11.72
CA LEU A 725 13.00 20.58 12.39
C LEU A 725 13.52 21.44 13.55
N THR A 726 13.55 22.76 13.38
CA THR A 726 13.95 23.70 14.45
C THR A 726 12.98 23.68 15.62
N ALA A 727 11.67 23.65 15.36
CA ALA A 727 10.64 23.69 16.41
C ALA A 727 10.38 22.33 17.08
N PHE A 728 10.47 21.25 16.31
CA PHE A 728 10.14 19.88 16.73
C PHE A 728 11.24 18.89 16.33
N PRO A 729 12.48 19.03 16.85
CA PRO A 729 13.63 18.24 16.40
C PRO A 729 13.46 16.72 16.58
N GLN A 730 12.57 16.29 17.48
CA GLN A 730 12.30 14.88 17.75
C GLN A 730 11.10 14.32 16.98
N SER A 731 10.24 15.15 16.42
CA SER A 731 8.94 14.71 15.90
C SER A 731 8.49 15.43 14.63
N ALA A 732 9.33 16.27 14.02
CA ALA A 732 9.03 16.88 12.73
C ALA A 732 8.73 15.78 11.70
N CYS A 733 7.60 15.94 11.00
CA CYS A 733 7.22 15.08 9.89
C CYS A 733 8.02 15.51 8.66
N LEU A 734 9.00 14.70 8.29
CA LEU A 734 9.92 14.95 7.18
C LEU A 734 9.79 13.85 6.13
N ARG A 735 10.36 14.09 4.94
CA ARG A 735 10.43 13.13 3.84
C ARG A 735 11.87 13.02 3.35
N ARG A 736 12.44 11.82 3.43
CA ARG A 736 13.79 11.52 2.95
C ARG A 736 13.75 10.63 1.72
N HIS A 737 14.83 10.66 0.96
CA HIS A 737 15.11 9.71 -0.11
C HIS A 737 16.49 9.12 0.16
N PRO A 738 16.56 7.92 0.77
CA PRO A 738 17.83 7.29 1.09
C PRO A 738 18.68 7.06 -0.15
N SER A 739 20.00 7.17 -0.02
CA SER A 739 20.92 6.81 -1.09
C SER A 739 20.75 5.32 -1.43
N PRO A 740 20.62 4.95 -2.72
CA PRO A 740 20.55 3.55 -3.08
C PRO A 740 21.87 2.84 -2.79
N PRO A 741 21.83 1.65 -2.18
CA PRO A 741 23.03 0.86 -1.97
C PRO A 741 23.61 0.40 -3.33
N PRO A 742 24.94 0.27 -3.47
CA PRO A 742 25.59 0.01 -4.76
C PRO A 742 25.05 -1.21 -5.51
N GLU A 743 24.61 -2.24 -4.77
CA GLU A 743 24.07 -3.48 -5.34
C GLU A 743 22.79 -3.25 -6.15
N GLN A 744 22.02 -2.19 -5.87
CA GLN A 744 20.82 -1.84 -6.64
C GLN A 744 21.15 -1.30 -8.05
N PHE A 745 22.35 -0.74 -8.23
CA PHE A 745 22.81 -0.24 -9.53
C PHE A 745 23.47 -1.31 -10.39
N GLU A 746 23.88 -2.44 -9.82
CA GLU A 746 24.62 -3.48 -10.56
C GLU A 746 23.87 -3.96 -11.84
N PRO A 747 22.55 -4.20 -11.83
CA PRO A 747 21.83 -4.56 -13.06
C PRO A 747 21.87 -3.47 -14.13
N LEU A 748 21.78 -2.19 -13.74
CA LEU A 748 21.89 -1.06 -14.66
C LEU A 748 23.31 -0.96 -15.23
N LEU A 749 24.33 -1.12 -14.40
CA LEU A 749 25.73 -1.08 -14.82
C LEU A 749 26.04 -2.21 -15.80
N GLN A 750 25.51 -3.41 -15.59
CA GLN A 750 25.65 -4.53 -16.52
C GLN A 750 25.03 -4.22 -17.88
N VAL A 751 23.80 -3.69 -17.90
CA VAL A 751 23.10 -3.27 -19.12
C VAL A 751 23.87 -2.16 -19.85
N ALA A 752 24.35 -1.15 -19.11
CA ALA A 752 25.13 -0.06 -19.67
C ALA A 752 26.47 -0.54 -20.26
N ARG A 753 27.23 -1.36 -19.52
CA ARG A 753 28.50 -1.94 -20.00
C ARG A 753 28.31 -2.79 -21.26
N ALA A 754 27.26 -3.61 -21.31
CA ALA A 754 26.93 -4.40 -22.50
C ALA A 754 26.60 -3.54 -23.73
N ALA A 755 26.06 -2.33 -23.50
CA ALA A 755 25.84 -1.31 -24.54
C ALA A 755 27.07 -0.43 -24.82
N GLY A 756 28.20 -0.64 -24.13
CA GLY A 756 29.42 0.17 -24.27
C GLY A 756 29.34 1.54 -23.57
N ILE A 757 28.46 1.69 -22.58
CA ILE A 757 28.19 2.92 -21.84
C ILE A 757 28.78 2.83 -20.44
N ALA A 758 29.54 3.85 -20.03
CA ALA A 758 30.09 3.96 -18.68
C ALA A 758 29.22 4.91 -17.84
N LEU A 759 28.62 4.39 -16.77
CA LEU A 759 27.86 5.17 -15.80
C LEU A 759 28.60 5.25 -14.47
N GLN A 760 28.46 6.38 -13.78
CA GLN A 760 29.05 6.65 -12.47
C GLN A 760 27.94 6.69 -11.43
N VAL A 761 28.05 5.93 -10.34
CA VAL A 761 26.97 5.74 -9.34
C VAL A 761 27.39 6.07 -7.92
N GLU A 762 28.55 6.71 -7.74
CA GLU A 762 29.14 7.03 -6.44
C GLU A 762 28.34 8.12 -5.71
N SER A 763 27.65 8.99 -6.45
CA SER A 763 26.77 10.03 -5.91
C SER A 763 25.68 10.40 -6.92
N SER A 764 24.63 11.08 -6.46
CA SER A 764 23.58 11.61 -7.34
C SER A 764 24.15 12.57 -8.40
N LYS A 765 25.14 13.38 -8.03
CA LYS A 765 25.84 14.30 -8.94
C LYS A 765 26.64 13.56 -10.02
N ALA A 766 27.39 12.53 -9.64
CA ALA A 766 28.16 11.72 -10.59
C ALA A 766 27.23 10.97 -11.57
N LEU A 767 26.13 10.43 -11.05
CA LEU A 767 25.10 9.79 -11.86
C LEU A 767 24.46 10.75 -12.85
N ALA A 768 24.00 11.93 -12.39
CA ALA A 768 23.46 12.97 -13.26
C ALA A 768 24.44 13.33 -14.39
N ALA A 769 25.68 13.65 -14.04
CA ALA A 769 26.71 14.03 -15.01
C ALA A 769 27.00 12.92 -16.03
N SER A 770 27.04 11.66 -15.59
CA SER A 770 27.26 10.53 -16.50
C SER A 770 26.08 10.27 -17.45
N LEU A 771 24.83 10.44 -16.98
CA LEU A 771 23.64 10.35 -17.82
C LEU A 771 23.60 11.49 -18.86
N ASP A 772 23.85 12.72 -18.42
CA ASP A 772 23.88 13.90 -19.31
C ASP A 772 25.00 13.79 -20.36
N ALA A 773 26.16 13.21 -20.01
CA ALA A 773 27.23 12.92 -20.95
C ALA A 773 26.82 11.91 -22.02
N VAL A 774 25.99 10.91 -21.67
CA VAL A 774 25.45 9.94 -22.64
C VAL A 774 24.47 10.63 -23.59
N ALA A 775 23.57 11.46 -23.09
CA ALA A 775 22.66 12.26 -23.92
C ALA A 775 23.42 13.14 -24.92
N ALA A 776 24.52 13.77 -24.47
CA ALA A 776 25.36 14.63 -25.30
C ALA A 776 26.27 13.87 -26.30
N SER A 777 26.44 12.56 -26.15
CA SER A 777 27.30 11.71 -26.99
C SER A 777 26.72 11.52 -28.41
N PRO A 778 27.54 11.10 -29.41
CA PRO A 778 27.03 10.79 -30.75
C PRO A 778 25.91 9.74 -30.76
N ALA A 779 25.97 8.75 -29.86
CA ALA A 779 24.94 7.72 -29.73
C ALA A 779 23.63 8.29 -29.18
N GLY A 780 23.70 9.14 -28.14
CA GLY A 780 22.52 9.80 -27.56
C GLY A 780 21.84 10.79 -28.51
N ARG A 781 22.62 11.53 -29.31
CA ARG A 781 22.06 12.42 -30.35
C ARG A 781 21.41 11.66 -31.51
N ALA A 782 21.89 10.45 -31.80
CA ALA A 782 21.33 9.59 -32.85
C ALA A 782 20.07 8.85 -32.38
N ASP A 783 19.99 8.46 -31.10
CA ASP A 783 18.80 7.85 -30.49
C ASP A 783 18.44 8.56 -29.16
N PRO A 784 17.60 9.61 -29.21
CA PRO A 784 17.16 10.33 -28.00
C PRO A 784 16.45 9.44 -26.97
N LEU A 785 15.86 8.31 -27.41
CA LEU A 785 15.19 7.37 -26.52
C LEU A 785 16.20 6.66 -25.59
N LEU A 786 17.47 6.54 -25.99
CA LEU A 786 18.52 5.91 -25.18
C LEU A 786 18.69 6.61 -23.83
N ASP A 787 18.78 7.95 -23.82
CA ASP A 787 18.88 8.73 -22.58
C ASP A 787 17.65 8.48 -21.69
N THR A 788 16.46 8.54 -22.30
CA THR A 788 15.21 8.35 -21.57
C THR A 788 15.13 6.94 -20.96
N LEU A 789 15.53 5.90 -21.69
CA LEU A 789 15.59 4.52 -21.20
C LEU A 789 16.57 4.37 -20.03
N LEU A 790 17.76 4.94 -20.14
CA LEU A 790 18.75 4.91 -19.07
C LEU A 790 18.24 5.63 -17.82
N ARG A 791 17.56 6.78 -17.98
CA ARG A 791 16.91 7.48 -16.87
C ARG A 791 15.79 6.65 -16.25
N VAL A 792 14.94 6.00 -17.05
CA VAL A 792 13.90 5.07 -16.56
C VAL A 792 14.51 3.90 -15.78
N LEU A 793 15.59 3.31 -16.29
CA LEU A 793 16.30 2.23 -15.60
C LEU A 793 16.97 2.72 -14.32
N ALA A 794 17.58 3.90 -14.33
CA ALA A 794 18.13 4.54 -13.14
C ALA A 794 17.05 4.80 -12.08
N THR A 795 15.85 5.26 -12.46
CA THR A 795 14.70 5.41 -11.54
C THR A 795 14.38 4.12 -10.82
N ARG A 796 14.49 2.96 -11.48
CA ARG A 796 14.19 1.65 -10.89
C ARG A 796 15.26 1.18 -9.89
N CYS A 797 16.48 1.69 -10.01
CA CYS A 797 17.56 1.47 -9.07
C CYS A 797 17.45 2.37 -7.83
N MET A 798 16.56 3.37 -7.83
CA MET A 798 16.39 4.27 -6.69
C MET A 798 15.65 3.59 -5.55
N THR A 799 15.97 3.99 -4.32
CA THR A 799 15.16 3.60 -3.17
C THR A 799 13.85 4.36 -3.15
N GLN A 800 12.86 3.88 -2.40
CA GLN A 800 11.63 4.62 -2.24
C GLN A 800 11.84 5.82 -1.30
N ALA A 801 11.41 7.01 -1.72
CA ALA A 801 11.29 8.14 -0.81
C ALA A 801 10.19 7.89 0.23
N VAL A 802 10.48 8.17 1.50
CA VAL A 802 9.63 7.84 2.65
C VAL A 802 9.47 9.01 3.61
N TYR A 803 8.27 9.16 4.14
CA TYR A 803 8.00 10.00 5.31
C TYR A 803 8.57 9.35 6.56
N PHE A 804 9.07 10.17 7.49
CA PHE A 804 9.63 9.70 8.75
C PHE A 804 9.53 10.76 9.86
N SER A 805 9.64 10.31 11.11
CA SER A 805 9.76 11.19 12.27
C SER A 805 11.23 11.53 12.53
N ALA A 806 11.57 12.81 12.61
CA ALA A 806 12.95 13.29 12.80
C ALA A 806 13.71 12.59 13.95
N GLY A 807 13.08 12.38 15.11
CA GLY A 807 13.73 11.79 16.30
C GLY A 807 14.04 10.29 16.24
N LEU A 808 13.67 9.59 15.16
CA LEU A 808 14.00 8.17 14.96
C LEU A 808 15.01 7.93 13.83
N CYS A 809 15.50 8.99 13.19
CA CYS A 809 16.56 8.91 12.19
C CYS A 809 17.72 9.83 12.60
N ALA A 810 18.95 9.46 12.27
CA ALA A 810 20.09 10.34 12.50
C ALA A 810 20.04 11.54 11.53
N PRO A 811 20.54 12.74 11.91
CA PRO A 811 20.53 13.91 11.03
C PRO A 811 21.19 13.69 9.66
N ALA A 812 22.24 12.85 9.59
CA ALA A 812 22.90 12.48 8.35
C ALA A 812 21.98 11.74 7.36
N GLU A 813 20.90 11.14 7.87
CA GLU A 813 19.94 10.39 7.08
C GLU A 813 18.74 11.22 6.59
N TYR A 814 18.66 12.51 6.94
CA TYR A 814 17.56 13.39 6.52
C TYR A 814 17.63 13.77 5.04
N HIS A 815 18.80 13.57 4.45
CA HIS A 815 19.10 13.92 3.07
C HIS A 815 18.11 13.30 2.07
N HIS A 816 17.76 14.08 1.06
CA HIS A 816 16.93 13.64 -0.05
C HIS A 816 17.78 13.47 -1.32
N TYR A 817 18.24 12.24 -1.57
CA TYR A 817 19.16 11.88 -2.64
C TYR A 817 18.76 12.43 -4.01
N GLY A 818 17.51 12.21 -4.44
CA GLY A 818 17.05 12.66 -5.77
C GLY A 818 16.94 14.17 -5.94
N LEU A 819 16.77 14.93 -4.86
CA LEU A 819 16.58 16.39 -4.92
C LEU A 819 17.86 17.14 -4.54
N ALA A 820 18.91 16.43 -4.11
CA ALA A 820 20.11 17.00 -3.48
C ALA A 820 19.79 17.99 -2.33
N ALA A 821 18.72 17.73 -1.57
CA ALA A 821 18.29 18.59 -0.48
C ALA A 821 18.74 18.02 0.88
N PRO A 822 19.29 18.83 1.81
CA PRO A 822 19.73 18.36 3.13
C PRO A 822 18.56 17.93 4.03
N VAL A 823 17.42 18.61 3.94
CA VAL A 823 16.18 18.31 4.65
C VAL A 823 15.00 18.64 3.76
N TYR A 824 13.93 17.84 3.83
CA TYR A 824 12.76 18.01 2.97
C TYR A 824 11.48 17.50 3.63
N THR A 825 10.33 18.03 3.22
CA THR A 825 9.00 17.54 3.60
C THR A 825 7.99 17.83 2.48
N HIS A 826 6.73 17.41 2.64
CA HIS A 826 5.65 17.84 1.76
C HIS A 826 4.68 18.74 2.52
N PHE A 827 4.44 19.92 1.98
CA PHE A 827 3.56 20.97 2.51
C PHE A 827 2.55 21.47 1.47
N THR A 828 2.90 21.38 0.18
CA THR A 828 2.25 22.12 -0.91
C THR A 828 0.99 21.50 -1.50
N SER A 829 0.48 20.39 -0.98
CA SER A 829 -0.74 19.75 -1.50
C SER A 829 -1.63 19.08 -0.43
N PRO A 830 -2.12 19.84 0.56
CA PRO A 830 -2.93 19.30 1.65
C PRO A 830 -4.34 18.84 1.22
N ILE A 831 -4.85 19.23 0.05
CA ILE A 831 -6.13 18.73 -0.45
C ILE A 831 -6.04 17.23 -0.79
N ARG A 832 -4.87 16.79 -1.28
CA ARG A 832 -4.65 15.44 -1.80
C ARG A 832 -3.67 14.58 -1.02
N ARG A 833 -2.96 15.12 -0.02
CA ARG A 833 -2.00 14.37 0.81
C ARG A 833 -2.20 14.63 2.30
N TYR A 834 -2.40 13.57 3.08
CA TYR A 834 -2.55 13.69 4.53
C TYR A 834 -1.23 14.06 5.24
N ALA A 835 -0.08 13.74 4.64
CA ALA A 835 1.23 14.20 5.12
C ALA A 835 1.28 15.72 5.24
N ASP A 836 0.81 16.43 4.21
CA ASP A 836 0.78 17.88 4.16
C ASP A 836 -0.17 18.45 5.23
N VAL A 837 -1.32 17.80 5.49
CA VAL A 837 -2.21 18.16 6.61
C VAL A 837 -1.49 18.07 7.96
N ILE A 838 -0.67 17.04 8.18
CA ILE A 838 0.14 16.90 9.40
C ILE A 838 1.17 18.04 9.49
N VAL A 839 1.87 18.31 8.39
CA VAL A 839 2.90 19.37 8.30
C VAL A 839 2.29 20.74 8.53
N HIS A 840 1.11 21.04 7.97
CA HIS A 840 0.36 22.28 8.21
C HIS A 840 0.00 22.44 9.69
N ARG A 841 -0.44 21.36 10.37
CA ARG A 841 -0.73 21.39 11.82
C ARG A 841 0.52 21.65 12.65
N GLN A 842 1.63 20.99 12.32
CA GLN A 842 2.90 21.25 13.01
C GLN A 842 3.36 22.70 12.77
N LEU A 843 3.25 23.21 11.54
CA LEU A 843 3.64 24.59 11.23
C LEU A 843 2.74 25.60 11.93
N ALA A 844 1.43 25.37 11.99
CA ALA A 844 0.49 26.21 12.74
C ALA A 844 0.82 26.24 14.24
N ALA A 845 1.14 25.09 14.83
CA ALA A 845 1.57 25.01 16.23
C ALA A 845 2.92 25.70 16.48
N CYS A 846 3.87 25.55 15.55
CA CYS A 846 5.18 26.19 15.58
C CYS A 846 5.10 27.73 15.58
N LEU A 847 4.08 28.28 14.91
CA LEU A 847 3.83 29.73 14.83
C LEU A 847 2.87 30.24 15.91
N GLY A 848 2.35 29.36 16.77
CA GLY A 848 1.42 29.73 17.84
C GLY A 848 -0.01 30.01 17.39
N TYR A 849 -0.39 29.65 16.15
CA TYR A 849 -1.78 29.77 15.69
C TYR A 849 -2.68 28.73 16.35
N ASP A 850 -2.18 27.51 16.53
CA ASP A 850 -2.91 26.40 17.13
C ASP A 850 -2.11 25.79 18.29
N ALA A 851 -2.78 25.09 19.20
CA ALA A 851 -2.10 24.29 20.21
C ALA A 851 -1.42 23.07 19.58
N ALA A 852 -0.25 22.70 20.09
CA ALA A 852 0.43 21.48 19.67
C ALA A 852 -0.42 20.24 19.99
N VAL A 853 -0.67 19.41 18.98
CA VAL A 853 -1.35 18.13 19.14
C VAL A 853 -0.38 17.10 19.74
N PRO A 854 -0.66 16.51 20.91
CA PRO A 854 0.27 15.58 21.57
C PRO A 854 0.71 14.39 20.69
N GLU A 855 -0.20 13.83 19.89
CA GLU A 855 0.11 12.74 18.96
C GLU A 855 1.13 13.17 17.88
N LEU A 856 1.07 14.43 17.43
CA LEU A 856 1.92 14.95 16.36
C LEU A 856 3.27 15.50 16.84
N VAL A 857 3.46 15.64 18.15
CA VAL A 857 4.74 16.08 18.74
C VAL A 857 5.48 14.96 19.48
N HIS A 858 4.97 13.74 19.42
CA HIS A 858 5.61 12.57 20.00
C HIS A 858 6.20 11.67 18.90
N HIS A 859 7.50 11.38 19.00
CA HIS A 859 8.28 10.72 17.94
C HIS A 859 7.74 9.34 17.53
N ARG A 860 7.26 8.51 18.48
CA ARG A 860 6.75 7.15 18.15
C ARG A 860 5.39 7.18 17.46
N THR A 861 4.51 8.09 17.88
CA THR A 861 3.19 8.23 17.26
C THR A 861 3.33 8.86 15.88
N MET A 862 4.19 9.87 15.73
CA MET A 862 4.52 10.43 14.42
C MET A 862 5.09 9.36 13.48
N GLN A 863 6.02 8.53 13.95
CA GLN A 863 6.58 7.46 13.11
C GLN A 863 5.53 6.48 12.58
N ARG A 864 4.62 6.03 13.45
CA ARG A 864 3.50 5.15 13.03
C ARG A 864 2.61 5.84 12.01
N LEU A 865 2.40 7.15 12.16
CA LEU A 865 1.63 7.93 11.21
C LEU A 865 2.35 8.06 9.86
N CYS A 866 3.66 8.31 9.86
CA CYS A 866 4.49 8.30 8.66
C CYS A 866 4.47 6.94 7.95
N GLU A 867 4.56 5.83 8.70
CA GLU A 867 4.47 4.46 8.15
C GLU A 867 3.12 4.22 7.46
N HIS A 868 2.01 4.60 8.11
CA HIS A 868 0.68 4.51 7.51
C HIS A 868 0.56 5.35 6.23
N VAL A 869 1.04 6.60 6.25
CA VAL A 869 1.00 7.47 5.06
C VAL A 869 1.91 6.94 3.94
N ASN A 870 3.07 6.36 4.26
CA ASN A 870 3.94 5.70 3.29
C ASN A 870 3.24 4.52 2.60
N GLU A 871 2.52 3.70 3.37
CA GLU A 871 1.75 2.58 2.83
C GLU A 871 0.63 3.07 1.90
N ARG A 872 -0.17 4.04 2.33
CA ARG A 872 -1.26 4.62 1.51
C ARG A 872 -0.74 5.30 0.25
N TYR A 873 0.37 6.01 0.35
CA TYR A 873 1.02 6.63 -0.82
C TYR A 873 1.51 5.57 -1.82
N ARG A 874 2.12 4.48 -1.35
CA ARG A 874 2.55 3.37 -2.22
C ARG A 874 1.35 2.68 -2.89
N SER A 875 0.28 2.44 -2.14
CA SER A 875 -0.99 1.90 -2.67
C SER A 875 -1.58 2.78 -3.77
N ALA A 876 -1.60 4.10 -3.58
CA ALA A 876 -2.10 5.06 -4.57
C ALA A 876 -1.27 5.03 -5.87
N GLN A 877 0.06 5.03 -5.76
CA GLN A 877 0.96 4.97 -6.93
C GLN A 877 0.82 3.66 -7.70
N ASN A 878 0.73 2.53 -7.00
CA ASN A 878 0.53 1.23 -7.63
C ASN A 878 -0.82 1.18 -8.36
N ALA A 879 -1.90 1.65 -7.73
CA ALA A 879 -3.23 1.68 -8.35
C ALA A 879 -3.26 2.55 -9.62
N GLY A 880 -2.60 3.72 -9.59
CA GLY A 880 -2.48 4.57 -10.78
C GLY A 880 -1.74 3.89 -11.94
N ARG A 881 -0.60 3.25 -11.64
CA ARG A 881 0.18 2.50 -12.64
C ARG A 881 -0.60 1.30 -13.19
N ASP A 882 -1.25 0.54 -12.33
CA ASP A 882 -2.05 -0.63 -12.72
C ASP A 882 -3.26 -0.19 -13.57
N SER A 883 -3.86 0.97 -13.26
CA SER A 883 -4.89 1.59 -14.09
C SER A 883 -4.36 1.95 -15.48
N SER A 884 -3.20 2.60 -15.59
CA SER A 884 -2.62 2.93 -16.89
C SER A 884 -2.33 1.67 -17.72
N ALA A 885 -1.81 0.61 -17.08
CA ALA A 885 -1.55 -0.67 -17.73
C ALA A 885 -2.85 -1.34 -18.24
N LEU A 886 -3.91 -1.37 -17.41
CA LEU A 886 -5.21 -1.88 -17.80
C LEU A 886 -5.75 -1.16 -19.05
N HIS A 887 -5.66 0.17 -19.06
CA HIS A 887 -6.17 0.97 -20.18
C HIS A 887 -5.34 0.82 -21.45
N ALA A 888 -4.03 0.63 -21.32
CA ALA A 888 -3.18 0.31 -22.47
C ALA A 888 -3.59 -1.02 -23.11
N LEU A 889 -3.90 -2.04 -22.30
CA LEU A 889 -4.40 -3.33 -22.79
C LEU A 889 -5.78 -3.21 -23.45
N LEU A 890 -6.71 -2.47 -22.84
CA LEU A 890 -8.03 -2.21 -23.44
C LEU A 890 -7.92 -1.46 -24.78
N HIS A 891 -6.97 -0.53 -24.90
CA HIS A 891 -6.71 0.17 -26.14
C HIS A 891 -6.18 -0.78 -27.24
N LEU A 892 -5.21 -1.62 -26.89
CA LEU A 892 -4.65 -2.63 -27.80
C LEU A 892 -5.71 -3.65 -28.26
N GLN A 893 -6.60 -4.08 -27.37
CA GLN A 893 -7.72 -4.96 -27.73
C GLN A 893 -8.66 -4.33 -28.76
N LYS A 894 -8.95 -3.03 -28.66
CA LYS A 894 -9.78 -2.34 -29.65
C LYS A 894 -9.12 -2.28 -31.03
N GLN A 895 -7.80 -2.18 -31.08
CA GLN A 895 -7.03 -2.21 -32.34
C GLN A 895 -6.91 -3.62 -32.93
N MET A 896 -7.06 -4.67 -32.11
CA MET A 896 -6.98 -6.08 -32.50
C MET A 896 -8.29 -6.82 -32.20
N PRO A 897 -9.38 -6.57 -32.96
CA PRO A 897 -10.68 -7.18 -32.69
C PRO A 897 -10.68 -8.70 -32.90
N ASP A 898 -9.86 -9.21 -33.82
CA ASP A 898 -9.74 -10.62 -34.12
C ASP A 898 -8.66 -11.30 -33.25
N VAL A 899 -8.91 -12.53 -32.82
CA VAL A 899 -7.97 -13.35 -32.00
C VAL A 899 -6.65 -13.63 -32.73
N GLU A 900 -6.63 -13.50 -34.07
CA GLU A 900 -5.44 -13.63 -34.91
C GLU A 900 -4.79 -12.31 -35.31
N ALA A 901 -5.43 -11.17 -35.03
CA ALA A 901 -4.84 -9.88 -35.31
C ALA A 901 -3.58 -9.66 -34.47
N CYS A 902 -2.53 -9.14 -35.12
CA CYS A 902 -1.32 -8.73 -34.45
C CYS A 902 -0.94 -7.32 -34.87
N VAL A 903 -0.31 -6.58 -33.96
CA VAL A 903 0.22 -5.24 -34.22
C VAL A 903 1.75 -5.30 -34.13
N GLU A 904 2.43 -4.85 -35.16
CA GLU A 904 3.88 -4.66 -35.10
C GLU A 904 4.20 -3.39 -34.30
N ALA A 905 5.10 -3.51 -33.33
CA ALA A 905 5.58 -2.36 -32.57
C ALA A 905 7.10 -2.39 -32.44
N GLU A 906 7.68 -1.20 -32.34
CA GLU A 906 9.06 -1.06 -31.91
C GLU A 906 9.16 -1.27 -30.40
N ALA A 907 10.13 -2.08 -30.01
CA ALA A 907 10.49 -2.37 -28.63
C ALA A 907 11.98 -2.09 -28.40
N ARG A 908 12.36 -2.02 -27.14
CA ARG A 908 13.73 -1.81 -26.68
C ARG A 908 14.11 -2.93 -25.72
N VAL A 909 15.19 -3.64 -26.01
CA VAL A 909 15.64 -4.77 -25.20
C VAL A 909 16.19 -4.25 -23.87
N LEU A 910 15.57 -4.60 -22.75
CA LEU A 910 16.06 -4.24 -21.41
C LEU A 910 17.08 -5.26 -20.91
N ARG A 911 16.81 -6.55 -21.10
CA ARG A 911 17.65 -7.64 -20.61
C ARG A 911 17.60 -8.84 -21.55
N VAL A 912 18.75 -9.47 -21.77
CA VAL A 912 18.89 -10.68 -22.58
C VAL A 912 19.16 -11.89 -21.68
N LEU A 913 18.47 -13.00 -21.93
CA LEU A 913 18.58 -14.27 -21.21
C LEU A 913 18.79 -15.42 -22.19
N ALA A 914 19.10 -16.61 -21.69
CA ALA A 914 19.52 -17.74 -22.53
C ALA A 914 18.45 -18.24 -23.52
N ASN A 915 17.17 -17.97 -23.26
CA ASN A 915 16.02 -18.40 -24.06
C ASN A 915 15.10 -17.22 -24.46
N GLY A 916 15.60 -15.99 -24.43
CA GLY A 916 14.82 -14.83 -24.86
C GLY A 916 15.30 -13.49 -24.31
N ALA A 917 14.43 -12.49 -24.34
CA ALA A 917 14.71 -11.15 -23.86
C ALA A 917 13.51 -10.54 -23.13
N VAL A 918 13.76 -9.62 -22.20
CA VAL A 918 12.75 -8.72 -21.65
C VAL A 918 12.83 -7.42 -22.43
N VAL A 919 11.71 -6.94 -22.94
CA VAL A 919 11.63 -5.75 -23.79
C VAL A 919 10.63 -4.73 -23.23
N LEU A 920 10.92 -3.45 -23.44
CA LEU A 920 10.00 -2.34 -23.20
C LEU A 920 9.36 -1.91 -24.52
N LEU A 921 8.07 -1.63 -24.51
CA LEU A 921 7.31 -1.03 -25.59
C LEU A 921 7.09 0.46 -25.26
N PRO A 922 7.95 1.37 -25.75
CA PRO A 922 7.94 2.78 -25.34
C PRO A 922 6.59 3.46 -25.58
N GLN A 923 5.95 3.12 -26.71
CA GLN A 923 4.67 3.68 -27.17
C GLN A 923 3.52 3.37 -26.20
N TYR A 924 3.57 2.21 -25.56
CA TYR A 924 2.53 1.72 -24.67
C TYR A 924 2.95 1.74 -23.21
N GLY A 925 4.19 2.13 -22.88
CA GLY A 925 4.80 2.02 -21.56
C GLY A 925 4.72 0.61 -20.93
N LEU A 926 4.55 -0.44 -21.74
CA LEU A 926 4.40 -1.83 -21.30
C LEU A 926 5.72 -2.59 -21.41
N GLU A 927 5.96 -3.47 -20.45
CA GLU A 927 7.03 -4.46 -20.55
C GLU A 927 6.46 -5.81 -20.97
N GLY A 928 7.26 -6.56 -21.72
CA GLY A 928 6.92 -7.93 -22.06
C GLY A 928 8.14 -8.83 -22.18
N VAL A 929 7.86 -10.12 -22.16
CA VAL A 929 8.86 -11.17 -22.32
C VAL A 929 8.79 -11.68 -23.75
N LEU A 930 9.91 -11.61 -24.46
CA LEU A 930 10.10 -12.15 -25.79
C LEU A 930 10.80 -13.50 -25.68
N HIS A 931 10.10 -14.58 -26.02
CA HIS A 931 10.72 -15.89 -26.14
C HIS A 931 11.27 -16.08 -27.55
N VAL A 932 12.50 -16.61 -27.65
CA VAL A 932 13.02 -17.06 -28.93
C VAL A 932 12.52 -18.47 -29.23
N ASP A 933 12.33 -18.75 -30.52
CA ASP A 933 11.95 -20.07 -31.00
C ASP A 933 13.20 -20.96 -31.09
N GLU A 934 13.42 -21.80 -30.07
CA GLU A 934 14.52 -22.77 -30.00
C GLU A 934 14.32 -23.97 -30.96
N GLU A 935 13.10 -24.18 -31.48
CA GLU A 935 12.80 -25.27 -32.45
C GLU A 935 13.16 -24.84 -33.87
N ARG A 936 12.94 -23.58 -34.21
CA ARG A 936 13.19 -23.01 -35.54
C ARG A 936 14.66 -22.71 -35.81
N GLU A 937 15.44 -22.36 -34.79
CA GLU A 937 16.90 -22.22 -34.90
C GLU A 937 17.62 -22.35 -33.55
N ARG A 938 18.93 -22.61 -33.61
CA ARG A 938 19.79 -22.63 -32.43
C ARG A 938 20.20 -21.21 -32.05
N TRP A 939 20.16 -20.92 -30.75
CA TRP A 939 20.57 -19.63 -30.18
C TRP A 939 21.84 -19.78 -29.35
N GLN A 940 22.75 -18.82 -29.50
CA GLN A 940 23.98 -18.71 -28.71
C GLN A 940 23.86 -17.54 -27.75
N TRP A 941 23.83 -17.84 -26.46
CA TRP A 941 23.80 -16.84 -25.40
C TRP A 941 25.20 -16.58 -24.89
N ASP A 942 25.61 -15.31 -24.91
CA ASP A 942 26.84 -14.82 -24.32
C ASP A 942 26.49 -13.95 -23.10
N PRO A 943 26.65 -14.48 -21.87
CA PRO A 943 26.32 -13.74 -20.65
C PRO A 943 27.25 -12.55 -20.40
N GLU A 944 28.52 -12.61 -20.82
CA GLU A 944 29.50 -11.53 -20.59
C GLU A 944 29.21 -10.34 -21.50
N ARG A 945 28.84 -10.60 -22.75
CA ARG A 945 28.46 -9.55 -23.72
C ARG A 945 26.99 -9.15 -23.61
N GLY A 946 26.18 -9.91 -22.89
CA GLY A 946 24.73 -9.69 -22.79
C GLY A 946 24.01 -9.83 -24.14
N THR A 947 24.45 -10.77 -24.99
CA THR A 947 23.89 -10.96 -26.34
C THR A 947 23.29 -12.35 -26.54
N LEU A 948 22.27 -12.44 -27.38
CA LEU A 948 21.66 -13.69 -27.84
C LEU A 948 21.61 -13.69 -29.37
N THR A 949 22.34 -14.62 -29.99
CA THR A 949 22.55 -14.65 -31.44
C THR A 949 21.94 -15.90 -32.06
N GLY A 950 21.09 -15.73 -33.06
CA GLY A 950 20.51 -16.81 -33.85
C GLY A 950 21.50 -17.31 -34.89
N THR A 951 21.81 -18.61 -34.90
CA THR A 951 22.86 -19.15 -35.78
C THR A 951 22.46 -19.18 -37.27
N ARG A 952 21.15 -19.15 -37.57
CA ARG A 952 20.66 -19.23 -38.95
C ARG A 952 20.21 -17.86 -39.45
N SER A 953 19.50 -17.11 -38.61
CA SER A 953 19.01 -15.77 -38.95
C SER A 953 20.10 -14.69 -38.84
N ASN A 954 21.20 -14.94 -38.13
CA ASN A 954 22.18 -13.94 -37.70
C ASN A 954 21.56 -12.76 -36.93
N THR A 955 20.35 -12.94 -36.40
CA THR A 955 19.68 -11.94 -35.56
C THR A 955 20.39 -11.88 -34.22
N VAL A 956 20.74 -10.66 -33.78
CA VAL A 956 21.42 -10.43 -32.50
C VAL A 956 20.54 -9.58 -31.62
N TYR A 957 20.08 -10.13 -30.50
CA TYR A 957 19.50 -9.34 -29.41
C TYR A 957 20.62 -8.82 -28.52
N ARG A 958 20.63 -7.51 -28.27
CA ARG A 958 21.56 -6.83 -27.38
C ARG A 958 20.79 -5.88 -26.48
N ALA A 959 21.25 -5.71 -25.24
CA ALA A 959 20.74 -4.71 -24.31
C ALA A 959 20.68 -3.30 -24.96
N LEU A 960 19.59 -2.58 -24.67
CA LEU A 960 19.23 -1.23 -25.16
C LEU A 960 19.03 -1.10 -26.67
N ALA A 961 19.23 -2.17 -27.46
CA ALA A 961 19.02 -2.12 -28.89
C ALA A 961 17.53 -2.09 -29.27
N PRO A 962 17.17 -1.42 -30.38
CA PRO A 962 15.84 -1.52 -30.97
C PRO A 962 15.58 -2.94 -31.49
N CYS A 963 14.36 -3.43 -31.29
CA CYS A 963 13.85 -4.62 -31.96
C CYS A 963 12.40 -4.41 -32.39
N ARG A 964 11.95 -5.18 -33.40
CA ARG A 964 10.54 -5.21 -33.81
C ARG A 964 9.88 -6.45 -33.24
N VAL A 965 8.70 -6.27 -32.67
CA VAL A 965 7.91 -7.35 -32.08
C VAL A 965 6.48 -7.32 -32.62
N ARG A 966 5.90 -8.51 -32.80
CA ARG A 966 4.47 -8.70 -33.03
C ARG A 966 3.78 -8.85 -31.68
N LEU A 967 2.81 -7.98 -31.44
CA LEU A 967 1.95 -7.95 -30.26
C LEU A 967 0.71 -8.79 -30.56
N ARG A 968 0.35 -9.70 -29.66
CA ARG A 968 -0.91 -10.43 -29.69
C ARG A 968 -1.55 -10.43 -28.32
N VAL A 969 -2.85 -10.14 -28.25
CA VAL A 969 -3.60 -10.28 -27.00
C VAL A 969 -4.15 -11.70 -26.90
N VAL A 970 -3.73 -12.45 -25.88
CA VAL A 970 -4.18 -13.81 -25.60
C VAL A 970 -5.22 -13.76 -24.50
N ARG A 971 -6.45 -14.17 -24.82
CA ARG A 971 -7.56 -14.24 -23.85
C ARG A 971 -7.42 -15.49 -22.99
N GLY A 972 -7.23 -15.30 -21.69
CA GLY A 972 -7.24 -16.43 -20.74
C GLY A 972 -8.66 -16.71 -20.26
N ALA A 973 -9.12 -17.97 -20.33
CA ALA A 973 -10.47 -18.37 -19.94
C ALA A 973 -10.84 -18.03 -18.47
N ALA A 974 -9.84 -17.80 -17.61
CA ALA A 974 -10.01 -17.41 -16.20
C ALA A 974 -9.01 -16.31 -15.76
N ALA A 975 -8.36 -15.61 -16.69
CA ALA A 975 -7.30 -14.64 -16.39
C ALA A 975 -7.50 -13.33 -17.17
N ILE A 976 -6.82 -12.25 -16.75
CA ILE A 976 -6.71 -11.03 -17.56
C ILE A 976 -6.05 -11.40 -18.88
N ASP A 977 -6.56 -10.83 -19.97
CA ASP A 977 -5.95 -10.83 -21.29
C ASP A 977 -4.45 -10.50 -21.22
N ARG A 978 -3.63 -11.38 -21.78
CA ARG A 978 -2.17 -11.28 -21.73
C ARG A 978 -1.63 -10.71 -23.04
N LEU A 979 -0.60 -9.89 -22.95
CA LEU A 979 0.21 -9.55 -24.10
C LEU A 979 1.22 -10.67 -24.36
N ARG A 980 1.13 -11.32 -25.52
CA ARG A 980 2.15 -12.23 -26.05
C ARG A 980 2.99 -11.46 -27.06
N LEU A 981 4.31 -11.52 -26.87
CA LEU A 981 5.29 -10.93 -27.78
C LEU A 981 5.96 -12.00 -28.61
N GLU A 982 6.00 -11.77 -29.92
CA GLU A 982 6.67 -12.64 -30.87
C GLU A 982 7.69 -11.84 -31.68
N PRO A 983 8.86 -12.41 -32.00
CA PRO A 983 9.81 -11.74 -32.86
C PRO A 983 9.25 -11.66 -34.30
N VAL A 984 9.50 -10.52 -34.96
CA VAL A 984 9.06 -10.28 -36.36
C VAL A 984 9.88 -11.10 -37.34
#